data_AF-A0A9R0SYG9-F1
#
_entry.id   AF-A0A9R0SYG9-F1
#
_cell.length_a   1.000
_cell.length_b   1.000
_cell.length_c   1.000
_cell.angle_alpha   90.00
_cell.angle_beta   90.00
_cell.angle_gamma   90.00
#
_symmetry.space_group_name_H-M   'P 1'
#
loop_
_entity.id
_entity.type
_entity.pdbx_description
1 polymer ?
#
loop_
_entity_poly.entity_id
_entity_poly.type
_entity_poly.pdbx_seq_one_letter_code
_entity_poly.pdbx_strand_id
1 'polypeptide(L)'
;MILGGLVDSLTGANKSARLKGTVVLMRKNVLDLNDFGATIMDGIGEFIGKGVTCQLISSTLVDHDNGGRGKVGAEAELEQWVTSLPSLTTGESKFGLTFDWEVEKLGVPGAIIVNNHHSSEFLLKTVTLHDVPGRGNLSFVANSWIYPVGSYTYSRVFFANDTYLPSQMPAALKPYRDDELRNLRGDDRQGPYQEHDRVYRYDVYNDLGEGRPVLGGSAEHPYPRRGRTGRKPNANDPSLESRLSLLEQIYVPRDEKFGHLKTSDFLGYSIKAITQGILPAVRTYVDTTPGEFDSFQDIINLYEGGIKLPNVPALEELRKQFPLQLIKDLLPVGGDSLLKLPVPHIIQADQQAWRTDEEFSREVLAGVNPVMITRLTEFPPKSSLDPSKFGDHTSTVTAAHIEKNLEGLTVQQALESNRLYILDHHDRFMPFLIDVNNLPGNFIYATRTLFFLRGDGRLTPLAIELSEPVIQGGLTTAKSKVYTPVPSGSVEGWVWEFAKAYVAVNDSGWHQLVSHWLNTHAVMEPFVISTNRQLSVTHPVHKLLSPHYRDTMTINALARQTLINAGGIFEMTVFPGKFALGMSSVVYKDWKFTEQGLPDDLIKRGMAVEDPSSPYKGDVELQAWWKEVREVGHGDLKVAPWWPRMQAVGELAKACTTIIWIGSALHAAVNFGQYPYAGFLPNRPTVSRRRMPEPGTEQYAELERDPERAFIHTITSQIQTIIGISLLEVLSKHSSDELYLGQRDTPEWTSDPKALEVFKRFSERLVEIESKVVGMNHDPQLLNRNGPAKFPYMLLYPNTSDHKGAAAGLTAKGIPNSISI
;
A
#
# COMPACT_ATOMS: atom_id res chain seq x y z
N MET A 1 -15.03 -38.77 -46.22
CA MET A 1 -16.41 -38.65 -46.72
C MET A 1 -16.67 -37.19 -47.04
N ILE A 2 -16.98 -36.83 -48.30
CA ILE A 2 -16.96 -35.41 -48.76
C ILE A 2 -18.37 -34.88 -49.12
N LEU A 3 -19.37 -35.76 -49.27
CA LEU A 3 -20.71 -35.38 -49.73
C LEU A 3 -21.67 -34.83 -48.65
N GLY A 4 -21.30 -34.87 -47.36
CA GLY A 4 -22.16 -34.37 -46.28
C GLY A 4 -22.26 -32.84 -46.22
N GLY A 5 -21.12 -32.14 -46.30
CA GLY A 5 -21.03 -30.70 -46.05
C GLY A 5 -21.70 -29.78 -47.07
N LEU A 6 -22.26 -30.32 -48.15
CA LEU A 6 -23.00 -29.52 -49.14
C LEU A 6 -24.48 -29.34 -48.76
N VAL A 7 -25.06 -30.20 -47.91
CA VAL A 7 -26.48 -30.14 -47.54
C VAL A 7 -26.74 -29.12 -46.44
N ASP A 8 -25.83 -29.00 -45.46
CA ASP A 8 -25.91 -28.01 -44.38
C ASP A 8 -25.81 -26.55 -44.88
N SER A 9 -25.22 -26.32 -46.04
CA SER A 9 -25.13 -24.98 -46.65
C SER A 9 -26.42 -24.56 -47.38
N LEU A 10 -27.23 -25.52 -47.82
CA LEU A 10 -28.43 -25.30 -48.66
C LEU A 10 -29.74 -25.30 -47.88
N THR A 11 -29.81 -25.91 -46.69
CA THR A 11 -31.05 -25.99 -45.90
C THR A 11 -31.24 -24.84 -44.92
N GLY A 12 -30.16 -24.16 -44.51
CA GLY A 12 -30.19 -23.03 -43.55
C GLY A 12 -30.56 -23.38 -42.09
N ALA A 13 -31.12 -24.57 -41.85
CA ALA A 13 -31.87 -24.93 -40.64
C ALA A 13 -31.03 -25.22 -39.38
N ASN A 14 -29.69 -25.21 -39.47
CA ASN A 14 -28.79 -25.68 -38.40
C ASN A 14 -27.79 -24.62 -37.89
N LYS A 15 -27.92 -23.35 -38.30
CA LYS A 15 -26.99 -22.27 -37.89
C LYS A 15 -27.32 -21.60 -36.54
N SER A 16 -28.53 -21.80 -36.00
CA SER A 16 -29.01 -21.17 -34.76
C SER A 16 -28.64 -21.92 -33.47
N ALA A 17 -28.08 -23.14 -33.58
CA ALA A 17 -27.88 -24.04 -32.45
C ALA A 17 -26.49 -24.03 -31.81
N ARG A 18 -25.57 -23.19 -32.30
CA ARG A 18 -24.18 -23.15 -31.83
C ARG A 18 -23.71 -21.74 -31.51
N LEU A 19 -23.28 -21.52 -30.27
CA LEU A 19 -22.58 -20.31 -29.86
C LEU A 19 -21.07 -20.56 -29.91
N LYS A 20 -20.35 -19.67 -30.60
CA LYS A 20 -18.88 -19.68 -30.59
C LYS A 20 -18.35 -18.76 -29.51
N GLY A 21 -17.19 -19.11 -28.96
CA GLY A 21 -16.49 -18.27 -28.02
C GLY A 21 -14.97 -18.34 -28.15
N THR A 22 -14.32 -17.50 -27.36
CA THR A 22 -12.87 -17.45 -27.22
C THR A 22 -12.51 -17.32 -25.74
N VAL A 23 -11.59 -18.15 -25.28
CA VAL A 23 -10.99 -18.07 -23.94
C VAL A 23 -9.63 -17.39 -24.05
N VAL A 24 -9.33 -16.50 -23.11
CA VAL A 24 -7.99 -15.95 -22.88
C VAL A 24 -7.52 -16.39 -21.49
N LEU A 25 -6.33 -16.98 -21.40
CA LEU A 25 -5.73 -17.44 -20.15
C LEU A 25 -4.21 -17.40 -20.20
N MET A 26 -3.55 -17.49 -19.04
CA MET A 26 -2.09 -17.61 -18.92
C MET A 26 -1.75 -18.94 -18.22
N ARG A 27 -0.86 -19.75 -18.83
CA ARG A 27 -0.38 -21.02 -18.24
C ARG A 27 0.72 -20.74 -17.21
N LYS A 28 0.72 -21.47 -16.08
CA LYS A 28 1.71 -21.35 -14.98
C LYS A 28 3.16 -21.31 -15.44
N ASN A 29 3.55 -22.18 -16.37
CA ASN A 29 4.96 -22.32 -16.78
C ASN A 29 5.46 -21.14 -17.65
N VAL A 30 4.56 -20.24 -18.10
CA VAL A 30 4.93 -18.95 -18.75
C VAL A 30 5.04 -17.82 -17.71
N LEU A 31 4.69 -18.11 -16.46
CA LEU A 31 4.66 -17.21 -15.33
C LEU A 31 5.75 -17.53 -14.29
N ASP A 32 6.32 -18.76 -14.28
CA ASP A 32 7.45 -19.13 -13.42
C ASP A 32 8.70 -19.46 -14.23
N LEU A 33 9.60 -18.48 -14.34
CA LEU A 33 10.83 -18.56 -15.15
C LEU A 33 11.85 -19.58 -14.65
N ASN A 34 11.72 -20.10 -13.42
CA ASN A 34 12.65 -21.08 -12.88
C ASN A 34 12.32 -22.52 -13.32
N ASP A 35 11.10 -22.82 -13.75
CA ASP A 35 10.64 -24.18 -14.04
C ASP A 35 10.73 -24.60 -15.52
N PHE A 36 11.86 -24.24 -16.13
CA PHE A 36 12.21 -24.67 -17.50
C PHE A 36 12.38 -26.20 -17.61
N GLY A 37 12.54 -26.91 -16.48
CA GLY A 37 12.63 -28.36 -16.39
C GLY A 37 11.28 -29.06 -16.52
N ALA A 38 10.25 -28.66 -15.74
CA ALA A 38 8.92 -29.26 -15.83
C ALA A 38 8.29 -29.10 -17.22
N THR A 39 8.62 -28.02 -17.92
CA THR A 39 8.17 -27.71 -19.30
C THR A 39 8.45 -28.86 -20.30
N ILE A 40 9.43 -29.73 -20.06
CA ILE A 40 9.73 -30.90 -20.92
C ILE A 40 9.00 -32.17 -20.44
N MET A 41 8.64 -32.28 -19.15
CA MET A 41 7.94 -33.45 -18.60
C MET A 41 6.40 -33.32 -18.66
N ASP A 42 5.85 -32.12 -18.43
CA ASP A 42 4.41 -31.86 -18.48
C ASP A 42 3.82 -32.24 -19.86
N GLY A 43 4.50 -31.86 -20.95
CA GLY A 43 4.08 -32.16 -22.33
C GLY A 43 4.09 -33.65 -22.71
N ILE A 44 4.59 -34.53 -21.84
CA ILE A 44 4.47 -36.00 -21.99
C ILE A 44 3.24 -36.52 -21.22
N GLY A 45 2.79 -35.80 -20.19
CA GLY A 45 1.55 -36.08 -19.44
C GLY A 45 0.27 -35.50 -20.05
N GLU A 46 0.36 -34.40 -20.84
CA GLU A 46 -0.79 -33.71 -21.47
C GLU A 46 -1.69 -34.60 -22.37
N PHE A 47 -1.26 -35.81 -22.73
CA PHE A 47 -1.97 -36.72 -23.63
C PHE A 47 -3.09 -37.58 -23.00
N ILE A 48 -3.29 -37.56 -21.67
CA ILE A 48 -4.25 -38.46 -21.00
C ILE A 48 -5.20 -37.69 -20.05
N GLY A 49 -6.25 -37.09 -20.62
CA GLY A 49 -7.35 -36.50 -19.85
C GLY A 49 -8.36 -35.75 -20.71
N LYS A 50 -9.48 -35.33 -20.09
CA LYS A 50 -10.21 -34.15 -20.58
C LYS A 50 -9.34 -32.92 -20.35
N GLY A 51 -9.44 -31.92 -21.24
CA GLY A 51 -8.77 -30.64 -21.06
C GLY A 51 -9.49 -29.74 -20.07
N VAL A 52 -9.56 -28.45 -20.39
CA VAL A 52 -10.44 -27.50 -19.71
C VAL A 52 -11.84 -27.58 -20.33
N THR A 53 -12.88 -27.67 -19.50
CA THR A 53 -14.29 -27.68 -19.93
C THR A 53 -15.02 -26.44 -19.46
N CYS A 54 -16.00 -25.99 -20.23
CA CYS A 54 -16.88 -24.88 -19.90
C CYS A 54 -18.36 -25.29 -20.07
N GLN A 55 -19.25 -24.75 -19.24
CA GLN A 55 -20.71 -24.90 -19.38
C GLN A 55 -21.40 -23.54 -19.21
N LEU A 56 -22.30 -23.19 -20.13
CA LEU A 56 -23.08 -21.95 -20.01
C LEU A 56 -24.24 -22.12 -19.02
N ILE A 57 -24.56 -21.06 -18.29
CA ILE A 57 -25.71 -20.93 -17.40
C ILE A 57 -26.65 -19.88 -17.98
N SER A 58 -27.93 -20.25 -18.12
CA SER A 58 -28.98 -19.35 -18.58
C SER A 58 -29.30 -18.25 -17.57
N SER A 59 -29.44 -17.02 -18.05
CA SER A 59 -29.95 -15.89 -17.27
C SER A 59 -31.47 -15.75 -17.33
N THR A 60 -32.12 -16.35 -18.32
CA THR A 60 -33.56 -16.13 -18.60
C THR A 60 -34.44 -17.36 -18.38
N LEU A 61 -33.89 -18.58 -18.48
CA LEU A 61 -34.65 -19.82 -18.25
C LEU A 61 -34.13 -20.58 -17.03
N VAL A 62 -35.06 -20.96 -16.15
CA VAL A 62 -34.76 -21.70 -14.93
C VAL A 62 -34.98 -23.21 -15.10
N ASP A 63 -34.24 -23.97 -14.32
CA ASP A 63 -34.47 -25.36 -13.97
C ASP A 63 -35.32 -25.38 -12.68
N HIS A 64 -36.55 -25.88 -12.77
CA HIS A 64 -37.48 -25.93 -11.65
C HIS A 64 -37.15 -27.06 -10.66
N ASP A 65 -36.53 -28.14 -11.14
CA ASP A 65 -36.16 -29.29 -10.32
C ASP A 65 -34.85 -29.01 -9.55
N ASN A 66 -33.99 -28.14 -10.10
CA ASN A 66 -32.78 -27.62 -9.46
C ASN A 66 -33.01 -26.27 -8.73
N GLY A 67 -34.13 -26.14 -8.01
CA GLY A 67 -34.39 -25.02 -7.10
C GLY A 67 -34.53 -23.63 -7.75
N GLY A 68 -34.89 -23.56 -9.04
CA GLY A 68 -35.04 -22.29 -9.77
C GLY A 68 -33.73 -21.70 -10.29
N ARG A 69 -32.63 -22.45 -10.29
CA ARG A 69 -31.35 -22.07 -10.88
C ARG A 69 -31.46 -21.91 -12.39
N GLY A 70 -30.64 -21.04 -13.00
CA GLY A 70 -30.49 -20.97 -14.45
C GLY A 70 -30.07 -22.30 -15.06
N LYS A 71 -30.72 -22.69 -16.17
CA LYS A 71 -30.40 -23.96 -16.85
C LYS A 71 -28.92 -24.02 -17.26
N VAL A 72 -28.28 -25.15 -16.96
CA VAL A 72 -26.88 -25.43 -17.31
C VAL A 72 -26.81 -26.19 -18.64
N GLY A 73 -25.88 -25.80 -19.51
CA GLY A 73 -25.68 -26.45 -20.81
C GLY A 73 -24.77 -27.68 -20.77
N ALA A 74 -24.58 -28.31 -21.94
CA ALA A 74 -23.56 -29.32 -22.14
C ALA A 74 -22.15 -28.76 -21.92
N GLU A 75 -21.19 -29.63 -21.60
CA GLU A 75 -19.76 -29.26 -21.58
C GLU A 75 -19.27 -28.98 -23.01
N ALA A 76 -18.57 -27.86 -23.18
CA ALA A 76 -17.70 -27.61 -24.34
C ALA A 76 -16.23 -27.67 -23.88
N GLU A 77 -15.40 -28.38 -24.62
CA GLU A 77 -13.96 -28.50 -24.37
C GLU A 77 -13.19 -27.41 -25.13
N LEU A 78 -12.10 -26.89 -24.53
CA LEU A 78 -11.26 -25.88 -25.19
C LEU A 78 -10.59 -26.46 -26.46
N GLU A 79 -10.92 -25.87 -27.60
CA GLU A 79 -10.43 -26.30 -28.91
C GLU A 79 -8.90 -26.21 -28.96
N GLN A 80 -8.25 -27.28 -29.45
CA GLN A 80 -6.80 -27.37 -29.69
C GLN A 80 -5.88 -27.27 -28.45
N TRP A 81 -6.39 -27.44 -27.22
CA TRP A 81 -5.62 -27.35 -25.97
C TRP A 81 -4.29 -28.12 -25.95
N VAL A 82 -4.28 -29.36 -26.46
CA VAL A 82 -3.10 -30.27 -26.47
C VAL A 82 -2.16 -29.98 -27.66
N THR A 83 -2.61 -29.23 -28.66
CA THR A 83 -1.85 -28.97 -29.90
C THR A 83 -1.33 -27.54 -30.02
N SER A 84 -1.69 -26.65 -29.09
CA SER A 84 -1.19 -25.27 -29.06
C SER A 84 0.15 -25.16 -28.35
N LEU A 85 1.20 -24.76 -29.06
CA LEU A 85 2.44 -24.30 -28.42
C LEU A 85 2.17 -22.97 -27.66
N PRO A 86 2.81 -22.72 -26.50
CA PRO A 86 2.69 -21.45 -25.80
C PRO A 86 3.12 -20.25 -26.66
N SER A 87 2.41 -19.12 -26.54
CA SER A 87 2.78 -17.91 -27.29
C SER A 87 4.00 -17.23 -26.64
N LEU A 88 5.09 -17.09 -27.42
CA LEU A 88 6.38 -16.57 -26.93
C LEU A 88 6.43 -15.03 -26.74
N THR A 89 5.31 -14.32 -26.89
CA THR A 89 5.32 -12.86 -27.07
C THR A 89 4.41 -12.06 -26.14
N THR A 90 3.45 -12.68 -25.43
CA THR A 90 2.55 -11.96 -24.50
C THR A 90 2.16 -12.73 -23.23
N GLY A 91 2.57 -14.00 -23.07
CA GLY A 91 2.20 -14.82 -21.91
C GLY A 91 0.73 -15.30 -21.88
N GLU A 92 -0.17 -14.60 -22.56
CA GLU A 92 -1.52 -15.06 -22.84
C GLU A 92 -1.56 -16.09 -23.99
N SER A 93 -2.43 -17.07 -23.83
CA SER A 93 -2.85 -18.03 -24.86
C SER A 93 -4.35 -17.90 -25.11
N LYS A 94 -4.77 -18.07 -26.37
CA LYS A 94 -6.17 -17.91 -26.81
C LYS A 94 -6.69 -19.21 -27.40
N PHE A 95 -7.88 -19.63 -26.96
CA PHE A 95 -8.48 -20.92 -27.33
C PHE A 95 -9.90 -20.73 -27.89
N GLY A 96 -10.28 -21.59 -28.83
CA GLY A 96 -11.65 -21.67 -29.34
C GLY A 96 -12.58 -22.40 -28.37
N LEU A 97 -13.87 -22.07 -28.46
CA LEU A 97 -14.96 -22.81 -27.83
C LEU A 97 -16.15 -22.84 -28.79
N THR A 98 -16.80 -23.99 -28.91
CA THR A 98 -18.08 -24.15 -29.60
C THR A 98 -19.06 -24.85 -28.67
N PHE A 99 -20.10 -24.12 -28.23
CA PHE A 99 -21.17 -24.65 -27.39
C PHE A 99 -22.37 -25.05 -28.25
N ASP A 100 -22.88 -26.27 -28.08
CA ASP A 100 -24.22 -26.66 -28.53
C ASP A 100 -25.25 -25.96 -27.61
N TRP A 101 -25.72 -24.78 -28.03
CA TRP A 101 -26.61 -23.91 -27.26
C TRP A 101 -27.60 -23.16 -28.17
N GLU A 102 -28.85 -23.62 -28.18
CA GLU A 102 -29.97 -22.92 -28.81
C GLU A 102 -30.54 -21.87 -27.85
N VAL A 103 -30.27 -20.58 -28.09
CA VAL A 103 -30.76 -19.47 -27.23
C VAL A 103 -32.28 -19.44 -27.11
N GLU A 104 -33.02 -19.88 -28.14
CA GLU A 104 -34.49 -19.98 -28.10
C GLU A 104 -35.02 -21.06 -27.14
N LYS A 105 -34.25 -22.14 -26.90
CA LYS A 105 -34.64 -23.28 -26.03
C LYS A 105 -34.00 -23.25 -24.64
N LEU A 106 -32.79 -22.70 -24.54
CA LEU A 106 -31.99 -22.65 -23.31
C LEU A 106 -31.91 -21.24 -22.71
N GLY A 107 -32.31 -20.21 -23.46
CA GLY A 107 -32.29 -18.81 -23.01
C GLY A 107 -30.95 -18.11 -23.27
N VAL A 108 -30.86 -16.87 -22.81
CA VAL A 108 -29.67 -16.04 -22.99
C VAL A 108 -28.63 -16.41 -21.91
N PRO A 109 -27.39 -16.79 -22.26
CA PRO A 109 -26.33 -17.02 -21.26
C PRO A 109 -26.08 -15.80 -20.38
N GLY A 110 -25.69 -16.01 -19.11
CA GLY A 110 -25.31 -14.92 -18.20
C GLY A 110 -24.37 -15.31 -17.06
N ALA A 111 -24.10 -16.60 -16.89
CA ALA A 111 -22.92 -17.08 -16.17
C ALA A 111 -22.29 -18.27 -16.92
N ILE A 112 -21.08 -18.66 -16.54
CA ILE A 112 -20.31 -19.76 -17.12
C ILE A 112 -19.60 -20.53 -16.00
N ILE A 113 -19.69 -21.86 -16.02
CA ILE A 113 -18.87 -22.75 -15.20
C ILE A 113 -17.60 -23.05 -15.99
N VAL A 114 -16.44 -23.05 -15.31
CA VAL A 114 -15.16 -23.50 -15.87
C VAL A 114 -14.55 -24.58 -14.98
N ASN A 115 -14.35 -25.78 -15.51
CA ASN A 115 -13.69 -26.87 -14.80
C ASN A 115 -12.32 -27.17 -15.44
N ASN A 116 -11.27 -27.20 -14.62
CA ASN A 116 -9.94 -27.61 -15.02
C ASN A 116 -9.74 -29.10 -14.67
N HIS A 117 -9.62 -29.98 -15.66
CA HIS A 117 -9.30 -31.40 -15.45
C HIS A 117 -7.81 -31.72 -15.62
N HIS A 118 -6.98 -30.71 -15.93
CA HIS A 118 -5.53 -30.82 -15.99
C HIS A 118 -4.89 -30.83 -14.59
N SER A 119 -3.63 -31.27 -14.48
CA SER A 119 -2.86 -31.35 -13.23
C SER A 119 -2.41 -29.99 -12.69
N SER A 120 -2.07 -29.06 -13.59
CA SER A 120 -1.55 -27.72 -13.25
C SER A 120 -2.63 -26.63 -13.37
N GLU A 121 -2.54 -25.60 -12.53
CA GLU A 121 -3.43 -24.44 -12.56
C GLU A 121 -3.11 -23.44 -13.69
N PHE A 122 -4.08 -22.58 -14.02
CA PHE A 122 -3.90 -21.46 -14.94
C PHE A 122 -4.67 -20.22 -14.48
N LEU A 123 -4.24 -19.04 -14.92
CA LEU A 123 -4.96 -17.78 -14.70
C LEU A 123 -5.96 -17.56 -15.85
N LEU A 124 -7.25 -17.67 -15.57
CA LEU A 124 -8.31 -17.34 -16.54
C LEU A 124 -8.47 -15.82 -16.59
N LYS A 125 -8.25 -15.21 -17.77
CA LYS A 125 -8.43 -13.77 -17.98
C LYS A 125 -9.89 -13.47 -18.32
N THR A 126 -10.34 -13.95 -19.48
CA THR A 126 -11.70 -13.73 -19.98
C THR A 126 -12.22 -14.93 -20.78
N VAL A 127 -13.54 -15.08 -20.84
CA VAL A 127 -14.23 -15.83 -21.91
C VAL A 127 -15.14 -14.84 -22.63
N THR A 128 -15.19 -14.86 -23.96
CA THR A 128 -16.15 -14.06 -24.74
C THR A 128 -16.91 -14.95 -25.70
N LEU A 129 -18.23 -14.90 -25.66
CA LEU A 129 -19.11 -15.46 -26.69
C LEU A 129 -19.34 -14.42 -27.78
N HIS A 130 -19.36 -14.87 -29.03
CA HIS A 130 -19.56 -14.03 -30.21
C HIS A 130 -20.98 -14.18 -30.76
N ASP A 131 -21.53 -13.09 -31.32
CA ASP A 131 -22.80 -13.08 -32.07
C ASP A 131 -24.02 -13.69 -31.33
N VAL A 132 -24.09 -13.57 -30.00
CA VAL A 132 -25.19 -14.13 -29.19
C VAL A 132 -26.53 -13.48 -29.59
N PRO A 133 -27.54 -14.24 -30.05
CA PRO A 133 -28.84 -13.69 -30.45
C PRO A 133 -29.46 -12.74 -29.41
N GLY A 134 -29.79 -11.53 -29.84
CA GLY A 134 -30.37 -10.48 -29.00
C GLY A 134 -29.41 -9.79 -28.04
N ARG A 135 -28.11 -10.14 -28.01
CA ARG A 135 -27.09 -9.51 -27.16
C ARG A 135 -25.85 -9.02 -27.93
N GLY A 136 -25.45 -9.68 -29.01
CA GLY A 136 -24.15 -9.46 -29.64
C GLY A 136 -23.05 -10.20 -28.88
N ASN A 137 -21.86 -9.60 -28.73
CA ASN A 137 -20.77 -10.23 -27.98
C ASN A 137 -21.03 -10.16 -26.47
N LEU A 138 -20.76 -11.25 -25.76
CA LEU A 138 -20.99 -11.38 -24.32
C LEU A 138 -19.71 -11.85 -23.62
N SER A 139 -19.11 -10.98 -22.81
CA SER A 139 -17.84 -11.24 -22.13
C SER A 139 -18.03 -11.58 -20.65
N PHE A 140 -17.29 -12.59 -20.19
CA PHE A 140 -17.16 -13.05 -18.81
C PHE A 140 -15.75 -12.69 -18.37
N VAL A 141 -15.61 -11.64 -17.57
CA VAL A 141 -14.30 -11.21 -17.03
C VAL A 141 -14.04 -11.99 -15.74
N ALA A 142 -12.92 -12.69 -15.69
CA ALA A 142 -12.60 -13.63 -14.61
C ALA A 142 -11.38 -13.18 -13.79
N ASN A 143 -10.26 -12.90 -14.47
CA ASN A 143 -8.95 -12.57 -13.89
C ASN A 143 -8.62 -13.37 -12.60
N SER A 144 -8.85 -14.69 -12.64
CA SER A 144 -8.81 -15.58 -11.48
C SER A 144 -8.16 -16.93 -11.78
N TRP A 145 -7.50 -17.51 -10.77
CA TRP A 145 -6.79 -18.78 -10.88
C TRP A 145 -7.72 -19.99 -10.82
N ILE A 146 -7.60 -20.90 -11.79
CA ILE A 146 -8.40 -22.14 -11.89
C ILE A 146 -7.52 -23.35 -11.58
N TYR A 147 -7.62 -23.84 -10.35
CA TYR A 147 -6.95 -25.07 -9.91
C TYR A 147 -7.67 -26.32 -10.43
N PRO A 148 -7.00 -27.49 -10.45
CA PRO A 148 -7.61 -28.77 -10.83
C PRO A 148 -8.91 -29.03 -10.06
N VAL A 149 -9.93 -29.57 -10.70
CA VAL A 149 -11.31 -29.69 -10.17
C VAL A 149 -11.40 -30.36 -8.80
N GLY A 150 -10.53 -31.33 -8.50
CA GLY A 150 -10.43 -31.99 -7.19
C GLY A 150 -9.95 -31.08 -6.05
N SER A 151 -9.55 -29.84 -6.33
CA SER A 151 -9.21 -28.81 -5.34
C SER A 151 -10.43 -28.06 -4.80
N TYR A 152 -11.60 -28.20 -5.44
CA TYR A 152 -12.79 -27.43 -5.10
C TYR A 152 -13.95 -28.33 -4.67
N THR A 153 -14.69 -27.88 -3.65
CA THR A 153 -15.99 -28.45 -3.25
C THR A 153 -17.17 -27.87 -4.02
N TYR A 154 -16.91 -26.94 -4.95
CA TYR A 154 -17.90 -26.20 -5.72
C TYR A 154 -17.37 -25.90 -7.14
N SER A 155 -18.27 -25.79 -8.13
CA SER A 155 -17.89 -25.39 -9.49
C SER A 155 -17.49 -23.91 -9.54
N ARG A 156 -16.42 -23.57 -10.27
CA ARG A 156 -16.01 -22.17 -10.46
C ARG A 156 -16.95 -21.48 -11.45
N VAL A 157 -17.77 -20.56 -10.95
CA VAL A 157 -18.75 -19.79 -11.73
C VAL A 157 -18.26 -18.37 -11.96
N PHE A 158 -18.34 -17.90 -13.21
CA PHE A 158 -18.07 -16.52 -13.60
C PHE A 158 -19.32 -15.91 -14.23
N PHE A 159 -19.61 -14.64 -13.93
CA PHE A 159 -20.76 -13.93 -14.46
C PHE A 159 -20.40 -13.15 -15.72
N ALA A 160 -21.37 -12.90 -16.59
CA ALA A 160 -21.21 -11.94 -17.67
C ALA A 160 -20.90 -10.53 -17.10
N ASN A 161 -20.26 -9.69 -17.90
CA ASN A 161 -19.82 -8.35 -17.51
C ASN A 161 -20.95 -7.34 -17.26
N ASP A 162 -22.22 -7.74 -17.43
CA ASP A 162 -23.37 -6.99 -16.96
C ASP A 162 -23.24 -6.53 -15.49
N THR A 163 -23.85 -5.39 -15.19
CA THR A 163 -23.86 -4.76 -13.86
C THR A 163 -25.27 -4.83 -13.27
N TYR A 164 -25.41 -5.35 -12.06
CA TYR A 164 -26.69 -5.58 -11.40
C TYR A 164 -26.69 -5.13 -9.94
N LEU A 165 -27.76 -4.46 -9.50
CA LEU A 165 -28.15 -4.44 -8.09
C LEU A 165 -28.84 -5.77 -7.69
N PRO A 166 -28.87 -6.17 -6.41
CA PRO A 166 -29.56 -7.38 -5.93
C PRO A 166 -31.00 -7.54 -6.41
N SER A 167 -31.72 -6.42 -6.48
CA SER A 167 -33.11 -6.36 -6.96
C SER A 167 -33.20 -6.68 -8.46
N GLN A 168 -32.25 -6.17 -9.24
CA GLN A 168 -32.22 -6.19 -10.71
C GLN A 168 -31.61 -7.46 -11.32
N MET A 169 -30.77 -8.20 -10.58
CA MET A 169 -30.14 -9.41 -11.11
C MET A 169 -31.20 -10.42 -11.60
N PRO A 170 -31.03 -11.07 -12.77
CA PRO A 170 -31.97 -12.09 -13.25
C PRO A 170 -32.15 -13.22 -12.23
N ALA A 171 -33.40 -13.62 -11.99
CA ALA A 171 -33.75 -14.58 -10.93
C ALA A 171 -32.97 -15.90 -11.02
N ALA A 172 -32.77 -16.39 -12.24
CA ALA A 172 -31.97 -17.58 -12.56
C ALA A 172 -30.51 -17.54 -12.05
N LEU A 173 -29.92 -16.35 -11.94
CA LEU A 173 -28.53 -16.16 -11.53
C LEU A 173 -28.36 -15.92 -10.03
N LYS A 174 -29.43 -15.57 -9.30
CA LYS A 174 -29.35 -15.23 -7.86
C LYS A 174 -28.79 -16.37 -7.00
N PRO A 175 -29.22 -17.64 -7.15
CA PRO A 175 -28.64 -18.73 -6.35
C PRO A 175 -27.14 -18.93 -6.58
N TYR A 176 -26.66 -18.75 -7.83
CA TYR A 176 -25.23 -18.84 -8.15
C TYR A 176 -24.41 -17.69 -7.54
N ARG A 177 -24.98 -16.48 -7.49
CA ARG A 177 -24.36 -15.33 -6.80
C ARG A 177 -24.27 -15.59 -5.30
N ASP A 178 -25.36 -16.09 -4.72
CA ASP A 178 -25.46 -16.32 -3.28
C ASP A 178 -24.54 -17.46 -2.83
N ASP A 179 -24.36 -18.48 -3.67
CA ASP A 179 -23.32 -19.50 -3.53
C ASP A 179 -21.90 -18.94 -3.62
N GLU A 180 -21.58 -18.14 -4.64
CA GLU A 180 -20.23 -17.57 -4.78
C GLU A 180 -19.88 -16.66 -3.60
N LEU A 181 -20.80 -15.83 -3.13
CA LEU A 181 -20.59 -15.03 -1.91
C LEU A 181 -20.46 -15.90 -0.65
N ARG A 182 -21.17 -17.03 -0.55
CA ARG A 182 -21.02 -18.03 0.52
C ARG A 182 -19.64 -18.72 0.49
N ASN A 183 -19.15 -19.05 -0.70
CA ASN A 183 -17.81 -19.61 -0.92
C ASN A 183 -16.71 -18.59 -0.56
N LEU A 184 -16.87 -17.33 -0.98
CA LEU A 184 -15.92 -16.24 -0.71
C LEU A 184 -15.86 -15.86 0.78
N ARG A 185 -16.97 -15.91 1.52
CA ARG A 185 -16.94 -15.83 3.00
C ARG A 185 -16.38 -17.09 3.67
N GLY A 186 -16.35 -18.19 2.92
CA GLY A 186 -16.03 -19.54 3.39
C GLY A 186 -16.98 -19.99 4.50
N ASP A 187 -18.27 -19.71 4.41
CA ASP A 187 -19.22 -19.99 5.51
C ASP A 187 -19.16 -21.48 5.93
N ASP A 188 -19.04 -22.37 4.95
CA ASP A 188 -18.91 -23.82 5.11
C ASP A 188 -17.48 -24.32 5.45
N ARG A 189 -16.45 -23.46 5.40
CA ARG A 189 -15.04 -23.83 5.62
C ARG A 189 -14.33 -22.91 6.63
N GLN A 190 -14.15 -23.40 7.84
CA GLN A 190 -13.57 -22.65 8.97
C GLN A 190 -12.02 -22.57 8.98
N GLY A 191 -11.35 -23.38 8.15
CA GLY A 191 -9.89 -23.54 8.08
C GLY A 191 -9.43 -24.97 8.42
N PRO A 192 -8.12 -25.29 8.28
CA PRO A 192 -7.07 -24.45 7.71
C PRO A 192 -7.27 -24.23 6.21
N TYR A 193 -6.74 -23.13 5.71
CA TYR A 193 -6.82 -22.77 4.29
C TYR A 193 -5.66 -23.40 3.51
N GLN A 194 -5.91 -23.64 2.22
CA GLN A 194 -4.96 -24.13 1.23
C GLN A 194 -4.68 -23.04 0.19
N GLU A 195 -3.63 -23.20 -0.61
CA GLU A 195 -3.26 -22.18 -1.60
C GLU A 195 -4.40 -21.81 -2.57
N HIS A 196 -5.22 -22.79 -2.98
CA HIS A 196 -6.34 -22.58 -3.88
C HIS A 196 -7.58 -21.91 -3.24
N ASP A 197 -7.62 -21.72 -1.91
CA ASP A 197 -8.79 -21.15 -1.23
C ASP A 197 -8.94 -19.65 -1.52
N ARG A 198 -10.20 -19.25 -1.75
CA ARG A 198 -10.62 -17.87 -2.00
C ARG A 198 -11.42 -17.31 -0.81
N VAL A 199 -11.00 -17.65 0.42
CA VAL A 199 -11.79 -17.42 1.64
C VAL A 199 -11.36 -16.12 2.33
N TYR A 200 -12.19 -15.10 2.18
CA TYR A 200 -12.05 -13.79 2.81
C TYR A 200 -12.66 -13.80 4.20
N ARG A 201 -11.82 -13.69 5.24
CA ARG A 201 -12.24 -13.55 6.63
C ARG A 201 -11.33 -12.60 7.40
N TYR A 202 -11.88 -12.04 8.48
CA TYR A 202 -11.20 -11.19 9.43
C TYR A 202 -10.50 -12.00 10.53
N ASP A 203 -9.36 -11.50 11.00
CA ASP A 203 -8.78 -11.87 12.28
C ASP A 203 -8.03 -10.65 12.89
N VAL A 204 -7.59 -10.77 14.14
CA VAL A 204 -6.84 -9.73 14.87
C VAL A 204 -5.33 -9.82 14.58
N TYR A 205 -4.57 -8.76 14.83
CA TYR A 205 -3.10 -8.78 14.69
C TYR A 205 -2.47 -9.46 15.92
N ASN A 206 -2.60 -10.79 15.96
CA ASN A 206 -1.96 -11.70 16.91
C ASN A 206 -0.83 -12.53 16.27
N ASP A 207 -0.50 -12.28 15.00
CA ASP A 207 0.59 -12.94 14.27
C ASP A 207 1.92 -12.18 14.32
N LEU A 208 1.95 -10.98 14.93
CA LEU A 208 3.12 -10.12 15.04
C LEU A 208 4.25 -10.68 15.93
N GLY A 209 3.96 -11.66 16.79
CA GLY A 209 4.96 -12.47 17.50
C GLY A 209 5.01 -12.25 19.02
N GLU A 210 5.82 -13.07 19.68
CA GLU A 210 5.93 -13.09 21.15
C GLU A 210 6.46 -11.77 21.72
N GLY A 211 5.94 -11.39 22.89
CA GLY A 211 6.25 -10.11 23.53
C GLY A 211 5.68 -8.89 22.79
N ARG A 212 4.63 -9.06 21.97
CA ARG A 212 3.81 -7.96 21.43
C ARG A 212 2.36 -8.12 21.88
N PRO A 213 1.62 -7.02 22.13
CA PRO A 213 0.20 -7.09 22.39
C PRO A 213 -0.56 -7.57 21.15
N VAL A 214 -1.67 -8.30 21.36
CA VAL A 214 -2.66 -8.56 20.32
C VAL A 214 -3.39 -7.25 20.02
N LEU A 215 -3.39 -6.83 18.74
CA LEU A 215 -4.05 -5.60 18.32
C LEU A 215 -5.36 -5.90 17.59
N GLY A 216 -6.44 -5.26 18.05
CA GLY A 216 -7.80 -5.48 17.62
C GLY A 216 -8.58 -6.38 18.59
N GLY A 217 -9.87 -6.09 18.78
CA GLY A 217 -10.78 -6.89 19.61
C GLY A 217 -10.80 -6.54 21.09
N SER A 218 -10.06 -5.52 21.51
CA SER A 218 -10.08 -4.97 22.87
C SER A 218 -10.23 -3.44 22.86
N ALA A 219 -10.66 -2.86 23.98
CA ALA A 219 -10.70 -1.40 24.16
C ALA A 219 -9.33 -0.81 24.54
N GLU A 220 -8.43 -1.64 25.07
CA GLU A 220 -7.05 -1.27 25.40
C GLU A 220 -6.20 -1.15 24.14
N HIS A 221 -6.30 -2.14 23.25
CA HIS A 221 -5.64 -2.21 21.95
C HIS A 221 -6.66 -2.41 20.81
N PRO A 222 -7.45 -1.39 20.45
CA PRO A 222 -8.33 -1.43 19.28
C PRO A 222 -7.52 -1.30 17.99
N TYR A 223 -7.96 -1.97 16.91
CA TYR A 223 -7.25 -1.93 15.64
C TYR A 223 -8.14 -2.33 14.45
N PRO A 224 -7.82 -1.96 13.20
CA PRO A 224 -8.37 -2.61 12.02
C PRO A 224 -8.17 -4.13 12.05
N ARG A 225 -9.06 -4.89 11.39
CA ARG A 225 -8.90 -6.33 11.19
C ARG A 225 -8.12 -6.64 9.92
N ARG A 226 -7.33 -7.71 9.97
CA ARG A 226 -6.53 -8.22 8.84
C ARG A 226 -7.12 -9.50 8.25
N GLY A 227 -6.56 -9.95 7.13
CA GLY A 227 -6.87 -11.24 6.51
C GLY A 227 -6.52 -12.43 7.41
N ARG A 228 -7.52 -13.26 7.69
CA ARG A 228 -7.37 -14.47 8.51
C ARG A 228 -6.56 -15.53 7.78
N THR A 229 -5.45 -15.93 8.39
CA THR A 229 -4.50 -16.89 7.82
C THR A 229 -4.73 -18.34 8.24
N GLY A 230 -5.41 -18.57 9.37
CA GLY A 230 -5.84 -19.91 9.79
C GLY A 230 -4.69 -20.87 10.13
N ARG A 231 -3.52 -20.35 10.50
CA ARG A 231 -2.45 -21.16 11.11
C ARG A 231 -2.87 -21.59 12.52
N LYS A 232 -2.07 -22.44 13.14
CA LYS A 232 -2.32 -22.92 14.52
C LYS A 232 -2.03 -21.78 15.52
N PRO A 233 -2.55 -21.84 16.76
CA PRO A 233 -2.03 -21.01 17.84
C PRO A 233 -0.52 -21.25 18.07
N ASN A 234 0.17 -20.27 18.63
CA ASN A 234 1.52 -20.44 19.15
C ASN A 234 1.51 -21.44 20.34
N ALA A 235 2.58 -22.24 20.46
CA ALA A 235 2.70 -23.29 21.47
C ALA A 235 2.93 -22.77 22.90
N ASN A 236 3.52 -21.58 23.04
CA ASN A 236 3.82 -20.91 24.31
C ASN A 236 2.66 -20.01 24.75
N ASP A 237 2.02 -19.31 23.80
CA ASP A 237 0.90 -18.40 24.04
C ASP A 237 -0.25 -18.67 23.04
N PRO A 238 -1.31 -19.39 23.46
CA PRO A 238 -2.46 -19.70 22.59
C PRO A 238 -3.29 -18.49 22.13
N SER A 239 -3.04 -17.28 22.62
CA SER A 239 -3.67 -16.05 22.08
C SER A 239 -3.01 -15.57 20.80
N LEU A 240 -1.73 -15.94 20.58
CA LEU A 240 -0.96 -15.60 19.39
C LEU A 240 -1.12 -16.65 18.29
N GLU A 241 -1.04 -16.24 17.02
CA GLU A 241 -0.99 -17.17 15.89
C GLU A 241 0.46 -17.62 15.65
N SER A 242 0.67 -18.89 15.29
CA SER A 242 1.99 -19.47 15.10
C SER A 242 2.77 -18.73 14.01
N ARG A 243 4.06 -18.50 14.26
CA ARG A 243 5.00 -17.95 13.28
C ARG A 243 5.14 -18.85 12.06
N LEU A 244 5.47 -18.21 10.94
CA LEU A 244 6.04 -18.85 9.76
C LEU A 244 7.55 -18.61 9.75
N SER A 245 8.29 -19.53 9.12
CA SER A 245 9.66 -19.26 8.69
C SER A 245 9.70 -18.21 7.56
N LEU A 246 10.90 -17.75 7.21
CA LEU A 246 11.10 -16.88 6.05
C LEU A 246 10.95 -17.62 4.70
N LEU A 247 10.85 -18.96 4.68
CA LEU A 247 10.67 -19.74 3.45
C LEU A 247 9.19 -19.97 3.12
N GLU A 248 8.36 -20.18 4.13
CA GLU A 248 6.92 -20.36 3.97
C GLU A 248 6.21 -19.10 3.45
N GLN A 249 5.05 -19.27 2.84
CA GLN A 249 4.17 -18.18 2.40
C GLN A 249 3.00 -18.00 3.38
N ILE A 250 2.73 -16.75 3.73
CA ILE A 250 1.52 -16.37 4.46
C ILE A 250 0.27 -16.50 3.56
N TYR A 251 -0.82 -17.03 4.11
CA TYR A 251 -2.08 -17.18 3.37
C TYR A 251 -2.72 -15.82 3.07
N VAL A 252 -3.15 -15.67 1.81
CA VAL A 252 -4.15 -14.73 1.34
C VAL A 252 -5.08 -15.47 0.37
N PRO A 253 -6.31 -14.99 0.13
CA PRO A 253 -7.18 -15.52 -0.92
C PRO A 253 -6.46 -15.60 -2.26
N ARG A 254 -6.59 -16.71 -3.00
CA ARG A 254 -5.70 -17.03 -4.13
C ARG A 254 -5.59 -15.96 -5.22
N ASP A 255 -6.66 -15.22 -5.46
CA ASP A 255 -6.75 -14.17 -6.47
C ASP A 255 -6.13 -12.83 -5.99
N GLU A 256 -5.86 -12.67 -4.69
CA GLU A 256 -5.16 -11.50 -4.10
C GLU A 256 -3.63 -11.64 -4.14
N LYS A 257 -3.10 -12.85 -4.41
CA LYS A 257 -1.66 -13.07 -4.59
C LYS A 257 -1.17 -12.29 -5.81
N PHE A 258 -0.04 -11.61 -5.67
CA PHE A 258 0.60 -10.83 -6.74
C PHE A 258 0.68 -11.58 -8.08
N GLY A 259 0.56 -10.82 -9.18
CA GLY A 259 0.93 -11.29 -10.52
C GLY A 259 2.41 -11.71 -10.60
N HIS A 260 2.76 -12.45 -11.64
CA HIS A 260 4.09 -13.08 -11.72
C HIS A 260 5.22 -12.15 -12.20
N LEU A 261 4.90 -10.99 -12.76
CA LEU A 261 5.87 -9.89 -12.94
C LEU A 261 6.10 -9.18 -11.61
N LYS A 262 5.05 -8.86 -10.84
CA LYS A 262 5.20 -8.22 -9.52
C LYS A 262 5.86 -9.11 -8.45
N THR A 263 5.52 -10.39 -8.40
CA THR A 263 6.44 -11.43 -8.92
C THR A 263 7.95 -11.19 -8.83
N SER A 264 8.62 -11.25 -9.99
CA SER A 264 10.06 -10.95 -10.14
C SER A 264 10.49 -9.58 -9.63
N ASP A 265 9.65 -8.56 -9.81
CA ASP A 265 10.00 -7.15 -9.65
C ASP A 265 10.06 -6.71 -8.17
N PHE A 266 9.24 -7.33 -7.31
CA PHE A 266 9.09 -6.94 -5.91
C PHE A 266 9.04 -8.12 -4.91
N LEU A 267 8.37 -9.24 -5.25
CA LEU A 267 7.94 -10.24 -4.27
C LEU A 267 9.08 -10.70 -3.36
N GLY A 268 8.79 -10.83 -2.07
CA GLY A 268 9.43 -11.74 -1.12
C GLY A 268 10.95 -11.65 -1.10
N TYR A 269 11.61 -12.28 -2.07
CA TYR A 269 13.04 -12.25 -2.36
C TYR A 269 13.75 -10.91 -2.11
N SER A 270 13.19 -9.74 -2.42
CA SER A 270 13.89 -8.47 -2.13
C SER A 270 14.02 -8.21 -0.62
N ILE A 271 12.91 -8.31 0.12
CA ILE A 271 12.89 -8.16 1.58
C ILE A 271 13.55 -9.38 2.27
N LYS A 272 13.44 -10.57 1.67
CA LYS A 272 14.14 -11.79 2.11
C LYS A 272 15.65 -11.67 1.89
N ALA A 273 16.13 -11.09 0.80
CA ALA A 273 17.56 -10.79 0.58
C ALA A 273 18.07 -9.75 1.58
N ILE A 274 17.25 -8.76 1.97
CA ILE A 274 17.58 -7.86 3.08
C ILE A 274 17.73 -8.66 4.40
N THR A 275 16.76 -9.49 4.77
CA THR A 275 16.79 -10.24 6.06
C THR A 275 17.74 -11.45 6.12
N GLN A 276 18.00 -12.12 5.00
CA GLN A 276 18.79 -13.37 4.90
C GLN A 276 20.20 -13.14 4.33
N GLY A 277 20.40 -12.11 3.51
CA GLY A 277 21.67 -11.82 2.86
C GLY A 277 22.37 -10.59 3.42
N ILE A 278 21.79 -9.41 3.17
CA ILE A 278 22.38 -8.12 3.56
C ILE A 278 22.51 -8.05 5.08
N LEU A 279 21.48 -8.37 5.85
CA LEU A 279 21.51 -8.28 7.31
C LEU A 279 22.58 -9.18 7.97
N PRO A 280 22.70 -10.48 7.63
CA PRO A 280 23.80 -11.30 8.15
C PRO A 280 25.17 -10.82 7.68
N ALA A 281 25.34 -10.46 6.40
CA ALA A 281 26.63 -9.99 5.88
C ALA A 281 27.08 -8.67 6.52
N VAL A 282 26.17 -7.71 6.69
CA VAL A 282 26.42 -6.43 7.36
C VAL A 282 26.77 -6.66 8.83
N ARG A 283 26.07 -7.55 9.55
CA ARG A 283 26.46 -7.93 10.93
C ARG A 283 27.89 -8.49 10.98
N THR A 284 28.21 -9.47 10.14
CA THR A 284 29.55 -10.09 10.12
C THR A 284 30.68 -9.12 9.77
N TYR A 285 30.43 -8.10 8.94
CA TYR A 285 31.45 -7.14 8.52
C TYR A 285 31.55 -5.91 9.44
N VAL A 286 30.41 -5.41 9.93
CA VAL A 286 30.35 -4.22 10.80
C VAL A 286 30.65 -4.58 12.28
N ASP A 287 30.76 -5.87 12.63
CA ASP A 287 31.45 -6.26 13.87
C ASP A 287 33.00 -6.11 13.78
N THR A 288 33.57 -5.82 12.60
CA THR A 288 35.04 -5.63 12.41
C THR A 288 35.49 -4.18 12.18
N THR A 289 34.55 -3.25 12.07
CA THR A 289 34.78 -1.80 11.88
C THR A 289 33.77 -1.06 12.77
N PRO A 290 34.08 0.07 13.43
CA PRO A 290 33.08 0.77 14.24
C PRO A 290 31.78 1.03 13.45
N GLY A 291 30.62 0.74 14.05
CA GLY A 291 29.32 0.67 13.35
C GLY A 291 28.68 2.01 12.95
N GLU A 292 29.52 2.95 12.56
CA GLU A 292 29.26 4.36 12.30
C GLU A 292 29.72 4.72 10.88
N PHE A 293 29.24 5.85 10.37
CA PHE A 293 29.97 6.59 9.34
C PHE A 293 30.82 7.65 10.05
N ASP A 294 32.01 7.98 9.52
CA ASP A 294 32.85 9.04 10.07
C ASP A 294 32.55 10.40 9.43
N SER A 295 31.97 10.42 8.22
CA SER A 295 31.63 11.63 7.46
C SER A 295 30.35 11.49 6.63
N PHE A 296 29.78 12.61 6.17
CA PHE A 296 28.71 12.63 5.17
C PHE A 296 29.19 12.07 3.83
N GLN A 297 30.49 12.19 3.50
CA GLN A 297 31.05 11.58 2.30
C GLN A 297 30.95 10.05 2.34
N ASP A 298 31.08 9.40 3.51
CA ASP A 298 30.88 7.95 3.62
C ASP A 298 29.43 7.52 3.35
N ILE A 299 28.47 8.39 3.64
CA ILE A 299 27.05 8.19 3.29
C ILE A 299 26.85 8.44 1.78
N ILE A 300 27.49 9.45 1.20
CA ILE A 300 27.44 9.74 -0.25
C ILE A 300 28.11 8.60 -1.08
N ASN A 301 29.18 8.00 -0.54
CA ASN A 301 29.91 6.89 -1.16
C ASN A 301 28.99 5.67 -1.43
N LEU A 302 27.88 5.50 -0.70
CA LEU A 302 26.87 4.46 -0.94
C LEU A 302 26.26 4.53 -2.35
N TYR A 303 26.12 5.73 -2.91
CA TYR A 303 25.54 5.96 -4.24
C TYR A 303 26.62 6.12 -5.32
N GLU A 304 27.75 6.73 -4.97
CA GLU A 304 28.85 6.97 -5.92
C GLU A 304 29.66 5.70 -6.21
N GLY A 305 30.06 4.95 -5.16
CA GLY A 305 30.91 3.77 -5.26
C GLY A 305 30.27 2.45 -4.81
N GLY A 306 29.29 2.50 -3.91
CA GLY A 306 28.76 1.33 -3.19
C GLY A 306 29.69 0.87 -2.04
N ILE A 307 29.23 -0.11 -1.28
CA ILE A 307 29.96 -0.65 -0.11
C ILE A 307 30.92 -1.73 -0.59
N LYS A 308 32.24 -1.53 -0.45
CA LYS A 308 33.21 -2.58 -0.75
C LYS A 308 33.10 -3.74 0.25
N LEU A 309 32.95 -4.96 -0.26
CA LEU A 309 32.94 -6.17 0.57
C LEU A 309 34.19 -7.03 0.30
N PRO A 310 34.72 -7.73 1.32
CA PRO A 310 35.59 -8.87 1.11
C PRO A 310 34.79 -10.04 0.48
N ASN A 311 35.48 -11.00 -0.14
CA ASN A 311 34.87 -12.23 -0.63
C ASN A 311 34.34 -13.08 0.54
N VAL A 312 33.02 -13.05 0.79
CA VAL A 312 32.34 -13.82 1.83
C VAL A 312 31.66 -15.06 1.20
N PRO A 313 32.12 -16.30 1.49
CA PRO A 313 31.53 -17.52 0.91
C PRO A 313 30.03 -17.71 1.22
N ALA A 314 29.55 -17.17 2.34
CA ALA A 314 28.12 -17.20 2.66
C ALA A 314 27.28 -16.37 1.65
N LEU A 315 27.80 -15.24 1.14
CA LEU A 315 27.14 -14.47 0.08
C LEU A 315 27.21 -15.18 -1.28
N GLU A 316 28.27 -15.95 -1.56
CA GLU A 316 28.37 -16.79 -2.75
C GLU A 316 27.35 -17.95 -2.74
N GLU A 317 27.12 -18.60 -1.60
CA GLU A 317 26.04 -19.60 -1.50
C GLU A 317 24.65 -18.96 -1.49
N LEU A 318 24.52 -17.75 -0.92
CA LEU A 318 23.27 -17.00 -0.97
C LEU A 318 22.92 -16.57 -2.40
N ARG A 319 23.91 -16.15 -3.21
CA ARG A 319 23.78 -15.90 -4.66
C ARG A 319 23.27 -17.12 -5.46
N LYS A 320 23.27 -18.33 -4.91
CA LYS A 320 22.68 -19.52 -5.59
C LYS A 320 21.20 -19.76 -5.23
N GLN A 321 20.66 -18.99 -4.28
CA GLN A 321 19.28 -19.15 -3.76
C GLN A 321 18.31 -18.09 -4.28
N PHE A 322 18.80 -17.09 -5.02
CA PHE A 322 18.00 -15.99 -5.58
C PHE A 322 17.93 -16.03 -7.11
N PRO A 323 16.89 -15.44 -7.74
CA PRO A 323 16.83 -15.32 -9.20
C PRO A 323 17.98 -14.49 -9.77
N LEU A 324 18.50 -14.92 -10.92
CA LEU A 324 19.70 -14.35 -11.57
C LEU A 324 19.56 -12.87 -11.98
N GLN A 325 18.34 -12.33 -12.05
CA GLN A 325 18.11 -10.91 -12.30
C GLN A 325 18.23 -10.07 -11.02
N LEU A 326 17.52 -10.44 -9.94
CA LEU A 326 17.60 -9.77 -8.64
C LEU A 326 19.04 -9.74 -8.09
N ILE A 327 19.84 -10.77 -8.38
CA ILE A 327 21.26 -10.80 -8.03
C ILE A 327 22.06 -9.71 -8.75
N LYS A 328 21.76 -9.37 -10.00
CA LYS A 328 22.45 -8.27 -10.70
C LYS A 328 22.10 -6.92 -10.07
N ASP A 329 20.85 -6.78 -9.62
CA ASP A 329 20.30 -5.51 -9.16
C ASP A 329 20.69 -5.20 -7.69
N LEU A 330 20.87 -6.22 -6.83
CA LEU A 330 21.34 -6.07 -5.44
C LEU A 330 22.82 -6.41 -5.22
N LEU A 331 23.41 -7.29 -6.04
CA LEU A 331 24.72 -7.94 -5.84
C LEU A 331 25.52 -8.08 -7.16
N PRO A 332 25.71 -6.99 -7.94
CA PRO A 332 26.16 -7.02 -9.33
C PRO A 332 27.33 -7.96 -9.62
N VAL A 333 27.17 -8.80 -10.65
CA VAL A 333 28.09 -9.89 -10.97
C VAL A 333 29.42 -9.32 -11.46
N GLY A 334 30.50 -9.57 -10.70
CA GLY A 334 31.87 -9.18 -11.04
C GLY A 334 32.35 -7.84 -10.46
N GLY A 335 31.61 -7.22 -9.54
CA GLY A 335 32.07 -6.04 -8.79
C GLY A 335 32.49 -6.36 -7.35
N ASP A 336 33.57 -5.74 -6.88
CA ASP A 336 34.03 -5.78 -5.47
C ASP A 336 33.12 -4.97 -4.51
N SER A 337 31.83 -4.79 -4.82
CA SER A 337 30.96 -3.82 -4.14
C SER A 337 29.49 -4.25 -4.08
N LEU A 338 28.94 -4.19 -2.88
CA LEU A 338 27.54 -4.37 -2.50
C LEU A 338 26.77 -3.04 -2.66
N LEU A 339 25.47 -3.12 -3.01
CA LEU A 339 24.52 -2.00 -2.91
C LEU A 339 25.07 -0.67 -3.48
N LYS A 340 25.33 -0.61 -4.79
CA LYS A 340 25.43 0.69 -5.47
C LYS A 340 24.02 1.25 -5.65
N LEU A 341 23.60 2.00 -4.64
CA LEU A 341 22.26 2.56 -4.52
C LEU A 341 22.07 3.74 -5.50
N PRO A 342 20.86 3.94 -6.08
CA PRO A 342 20.60 5.10 -6.95
C PRO A 342 20.67 6.41 -6.15
N VAL A 343 21.17 7.50 -6.75
CA VAL A 343 21.26 8.79 -6.03
C VAL A 343 19.85 9.30 -5.66
N PRO A 344 19.54 9.55 -4.36
CA PRO A 344 18.26 10.10 -3.94
C PRO A 344 17.99 11.48 -4.54
N HIS A 345 16.74 11.74 -4.96
CA HIS A 345 16.37 12.95 -5.69
C HIS A 345 16.69 14.23 -4.90
N ILE A 346 16.49 14.20 -3.57
CA ILE A 346 16.77 15.32 -2.65
C ILE A 346 18.23 15.81 -2.66
N ILE A 347 19.21 14.95 -2.98
CA ILE A 347 20.63 15.32 -3.11
C ILE A 347 21.13 15.33 -4.56
N GLN A 348 20.28 15.03 -5.55
CA GLN A 348 20.68 14.80 -6.94
C GLN A 348 21.15 16.07 -7.66
N ALA A 349 20.53 17.22 -7.36
CA ALA A 349 20.84 18.51 -7.98
C ALA A 349 21.59 19.49 -7.05
N ASP A 350 21.67 19.17 -5.76
CA ASP A 350 22.41 19.90 -4.72
C ASP A 350 22.55 19.02 -3.46
N GLN A 351 23.78 18.60 -3.11
CA GLN A 351 24.02 17.71 -1.97
C GLN A 351 23.91 18.39 -0.59
N GLN A 352 23.71 19.71 -0.53
CA GLN A 352 23.60 20.46 0.73
C GLN A 352 22.22 21.11 0.93
N ALA A 353 21.39 21.21 -0.10
CA ALA A 353 20.08 21.87 -0.06
C ALA A 353 19.14 21.37 1.06
N TRP A 354 19.18 20.08 1.38
CA TRP A 354 18.39 19.46 2.47
C TRP A 354 18.61 20.11 3.84
N ARG A 355 19.79 20.70 4.08
CA ARG A 355 20.15 21.39 5.32
C ARG A 355 19.48 22.76 5.45
N THR A 356 18.92 23.30 4.36
CA THR A 356 18.33 24.64 4.38
C THR A 356 17.01 24.63 5.15
N ASP A 357 16.81 25.65 5.97
CA ASP A 357 15.55 25.87 6.70
C ASP A 357 14.33 26.03 5.76
N GLU A 358 14.58 26.44 4.51
CA GLU A 358 13.60 26.49 3.43
C GLU A 358 13.19 25.09 2.95
N GLU A 359 14.15 24.20 2.64
CA GLU A 359 13.83 22.82 2.22
C GLU A 359 13.18 22.02 3.37
N PHE A 360 13.71 22.14 4.60
CA PHE A 360 13.11 21.58 5.82
C PHE A 360 11.64 22.02 6.00
N SER A 361 11.32 23.29 5.75
CA SER A 361 9.94 23.80 5.83
C SER A 361 9.08 23.40 4.64
N ARG A 362 9.68 23.27 3.44
CA ARG A 362 9.01 22.84 2.21
C ARG A 362 8.59 21.38 2.30
N GLU A 363 9.40 20.51 2.90
CA GLU A 363 9.07 19.08 3.04
C GLU A 363 7.82 18.83 3.89
N VAL A 364 7.48 19.70 4.84
CA VAL A 364 6.24 19.59 5.63
C VAL A 364 4.96 19.90 4.82
N LEU A 365 5.11 20.48 3.62
CA LEU A 365 4.02 20.72 2.65
C LEU A 365 4.10 19.84 1.40
N ALA A 366 5.31 19.47 0.98
CA ALA A 366 5.59 18.87 -0.32
C ALA A 366 6.83 17.94 -0.31
N GLY A 367 7.09 17.29 0.84
CA GLY A 367 8.04 16.20 1.00
C GLY A 367 7.33 14.84 1.08
N VAL A 368 7.89 13.91 1.86
CA VAL A 368 7.34 12.55 2.05
C VAL A 368 6.16 12.48 3.03
N ASN A 369 5.96 13.49 3.88
CA ASN A 369 4.91 13.48 4.91
C ASN A 369 4.06 14.78 4.96
N PRO A 370 3.44 15.21 3.84
CA PRO A 370 2.80 16.53 3.70
C PRO A 370 1.46 16.68 4.46
N VAL A 371 1.07 15.67 5.25
CA VAL A 371 -0.24 15.57 5.90
C VAL A 371 -0.23 15.99 7.38
N MET A 372 0.93 16.31 7.96
CA MET A 372 1.06 16.46 9.42
C MET A 372 1.07 17.90 9.95
N ILE A 373 1.26 18.90 9.09
CA ILE A 373 1.20 20.32 9.46
C ILE A 373 -0.23 20.79 9.72
N THR A 374 -0.39 21.69 10.68
CA THR A 374 -1.67 22.32 11.04
C THR A 374 -1.49 23.83 11.20
N ARG A 375 -2.55 24.62 10.97
CA ARG A 375 -2.58 26.05 11.33
C ARG A 375 -2.63 26.21 12.85
N LEU A 376 -1.73 27.01 13.42
CA LEU A 376 -1.73 27.33 14.84
C LEU A 376 -2.88 28.30 15.16
N THR A 377 -3.70 27.99 16.15
CA THR A 377 -4.90 28.78 16.52
C THR A 377 -4.80 29.48 17.89
N GLU A 378 -3.84 29.11 18.73
CA GLU A 378 -3.54 29.79 19.99
C GLU A 378 -2.03 29.78 20.29
N PHE A 379 -1.58 30.70 21.14
CA PHE A 379 -0.18 30.81 21.53
C PHE A 379 -0.04 31.16 23.03
N PRO A 380 0.91 30.55 23.77
CA PRO A 380 1.76 29.42 23.36
C PRO A 380 0.93 28.16 23.06
N PRO A 381 1.41 27.24 22.21
CA PRO A 381 0.74 25.96 21.96
C PRO A 381 0.46 25.20 23.25
N LYS A 382 -0.73 24.64 23.40
CA LYS A 382 -1.12 23.82 24.55
C LYS A 382 -1.14 22.34 24.22
N SER A 383 -0.93 21.53 25.25
CA SER A 383 -1.10 20.09 25.19
C SER A 383 -2.56 19.70 25.41
N SER A 384 -2.98 18.65 24.70
CA SER A 384 -4.25 17.93 24.85
C SER A 384 -4.12 16.69 25.76
N LEU A 385 -2.91 16.38 26.24
CA LEU A 385 -2.65 15.27 27.16
C LEU A 385 -3.41 15.43 28.49
N ASP A 386 -3.85 14.31 29.04
CA ASP A 386 -4.56 14.24 30.32
C ASP A 386 -3.75 14.84 31.48
N PRO A 387 -4.16 16.00 32.04
CA PRO A 387 -3.40 16.67 33.09
C PRO A 387 -3.32 15.85 34.39
N SER A 388 -4.21 14.86 34.61
CA SER A 388 -4.11 13.97 35.77
C SER A 388 -3.06 12.87 35.62
N LYS A 389 -2.40 12.76 34.46
CA LYS A 389 -1.33 11.81 34.17
C LYS A 389 -0.02 12.49 33.76
N PHE A 390 -0.11 13.63 33.08
CA PHE A 390 1.02 14.35 32.50
C PHE A 390 1.31 15.68 33.22
N GLY A 391 0.31 16.34 33.79
CA GLY A 391 0.44 17.68 34.37
C GLY A 391 0.32 18.78 33.31
N ASP A 392 0.99 19.92 33.52
CA ASP A 392 1.02 21.00 32.54
C ASP A 392 2.12 20.76 31.48
N HIS A 393 1.71 20.77 30.20
CA HIS A 393 2.56 20.61 29.02
C HIS A 393 2.36 21.76 28.01
N THR A 394 1.89 22.91 28.50
CA THR A 394 1.90 24.18 27.77
C THR A 394 3.32 24.48 27.28
N SER A 395 3.44 24.83 26.00
CA SER A 395 4.72 25.03 25.33
C SER A 395 5.52 26.17 25.95
N THR A 396 6.83 25.94 26.10
CA THR A 396 7.79 26.92 26.62
C THR A 396 8.24 27.95 25.58
N VAL A 397 7.68 27.93 24.37
CA VAL A 397 7.98 28.93 23.33
C VAL A 397 7.36 30.27 23.69
N THR A 398 8.19 31.30 23.86
CA THR A 398 7.76 32.67 24.15
C THR A 398 7.65 33.51 22.87
N ALA A 399 6.88 34.62 22.92
CA ALA A 399 6.78 35.55 21.80
C ALA A 399 8.16 36.08 21.35
N ALA A 400 9.04 36.37 22.32
CA ALA A 400 10.40 36.83 22.07
C ALA A 400 11.28 35.82 21.31
N HIS A 401 10.95 34.53 21.31
CA HIS A 401 11.65 33.54 20.46
C HIS A 401 11.32 33.72 18.97
N ILE A 402 10.12 34.18 18.64
CA ILE A 402 9.57 34.11 17.28
C ILE A 402 9.31 35.46 16.61
N GLU A 403 8.94 36.52 17.34
CA GLU A 403 8.49 37.81 16.75
C GLU A 403 9.54 38.47 15.85
N LYS A 404 10.84 38.25 16.13
CA LYS A 404 11.97 38.66 15.27
C LYS A 404 11.85 38.21 13.81
N ASN A 405 11.11 37.13 13.54
CA ASN A 405 11.00 36.47 12.23
C ASN A 405 9.59 36.56 11.60
N LEU A 406 8.64 37.29 12.19
CA LEU A 406 7.23 37.38 11.71
C LEU A 406 6.99 38.51 10.68
N GLU A 407 8.01 38.91 9.92
CA GLU A 407 7.95 40.01 8.93
C GLU A 407 7.34 41.33 9.49
N GLY A 408 7.57 41.60 10.78
CA GLY A 408 7.11 42.80 11.49
C GLY A 408 5.72 42.69 12.15
N LEU A 409 5.06 41.53 12.08
CA LEU A 409 3.82 41.25 12.81
C LEU A 409 4.09 40.85 14.28
N THR A 410 3.16 41.17 15.17
CA THR A 410 3.10 40.51 16.49
C THR A 410 2.57 39.08 16.37
N VAL A 411 2.78 38.24 17.40
CA VAL A 411 2.22 36.88 17.40
C VAL A 411 0.70 36.87 17.17
N GLN A 412 -0.04 37.79 17.80
CA GLN A 412 -1.49 37.87 17.67
C GLN A 412 -1.92 38.21 16.23
N GLN A 413 -1.25 39.17 15.58
CA GLN A 413 -1.52 39.51 14.18
C GLN A 413 -1.19 38.35 13.24
N ALA A 414 -0.16 37.56 13.55
CA ALA A 414 0.23 36.39 12.77
C ALA A 414 -0.75 35.19 12.96
N LEU A 415 -1.39 35.05 14.14
CA LEU A 415 -2.52 34.13 14.33
C LEU A 415 -3.74 34.61 13.52
N GLU A 416 -4.17 35.86 13.70
CA GLU A 416 -5.37 36.44 13.07
C GLU A 416 -5.32 36.44 11.54
N SER A 417 -4.13 36.63 10.96
CA SER A 417 -3.90 36.56 9.51
C SER A 417 -3.70 35.14 8.97
N ASN A 418 -3.84 34.10 9.79
CA ASN A 418 -3.62 32.69 9.44
C ASN A 418 -2.19 32.39 8.96
N ARG A 419 -1.18 33.06 9.53
CA ARG A 419 0.22 32.97 9.10
C ARG A 419 1.10 32.10 10.01
N LEU A 420 0.60 31.64 11.15
CA LEU A 420 1.31 30.70 12.02
C LEU A 420 0.82 29.26 11.83
N TYR A 421 1.79 28.34 11.76
CA TYR A 421 1.57 26.91 11.57
C TYR A 421 2.43 26.11 12.55
N ILE A 422 2.03 24.88 12.85
CA ILE A 422 2.71 23.98 13.77
C ILE A 422 2.76 22.55 13.23
N LEU A 423 3.93 21.93 13.37
CA LEU A 423 4.12 20.48 13.36
C LEU A 423 4.30 20.05 14.82
N ASP A 424 3.22 19.57 15.44
CA ASP A 424 3.22 19.13 16.84
C ASP A 424 3.33 17.61 16.93
N HIS A 425 4.51 17.12 17.30
CA HIS A 425 4.76 15.71 17.62
C HIS A 425 4.91 15.46 19.13
N HIS A 426 4.67 16.47 19.98
CA HIS A 426 4.84 16.35 21.42
C HIS A 426 3.80 15.40 22.02
N ASP A 427 2.51 15.70 21.84
CA ASP A 427 1.42 14.89 22.41
C ASP A 427 1.39 13.48 21.82
N ARG A 428 1.87 13.35 20.58
CA ARG A 428 1.95 12.11 19.81
C ARG A 428 2.95 11.11 20.39
N PHE A 429 4.06 11.59 20.98
CA PHE A 429 5.13 10.73 21.48
C PHE A 429 5.32 10.75 23.00
N MET A 430 5.00 11.85 23.70
CA MET A 430 5.18 11.97 25.15
C MET A 430 4.64 10.79 25.98
N PRO A 431 3.48 10.17 25.66
CA PRO A 431 2.99 8.98 26.37
C PRO A 431 3.90 7.73 26.28
N PHE A 432 4.87 7.71 25.37
CA PHE A 432 5.71 6.55 25.05
C PHE A 432 7.22 6.80 25.25
N LEU A 433 7.65 8.06 25.38
CA LEU A 433 9.07 8.41 25.35
C LEU A 433 9.91 7.78 26.48
N ILE A 434 9.32 7.50 27.65
CA ILE A 434 10.05 6.81 28.73
C ILE A 434 10.45 5.40 28.26
N ASP A 435 9.50 4.62 27.78
CA ASP A 435 9.74 3.24 27.32
C ASP A 435 10.61 3.20 26.07
N VAL A 436 10.40 4.14 25.14
CA VAL A 436 11.17 4.28 23.90
C VAL A 436 12.63 4.68 24.16
N ASN A 437 12.89 5.61 25.09
CA ASN A 437 14.25 6.04 25.46
C ASN A 437 14.96 5.05 26.41
N ASN A 438 14.24 4.05 26.92
CA ASN A 438 14.83 2.89 27.60
C ASN A 438 15.26 1.77 26.62
N LEU A 439 15.08 1.94 25.30
CA LEU A 439 15.64 1.03 24.30
C LEU A 439 17.15 1.28 24.13
N PRO A 440 17.99 0.21 24.03
CA PRO A 440 19.43 0.38 23.82
C PRO A 440 19.75 1.16 22.54
N GLY A 441 20.60 2.18 22.67
CA GLY A 441 21.05 3.01 21.54
C GLY A 441 19.96 3.93 20.97
N ASN A 442 18.93 4.29 21.74
CA ASN A 442 17.82 5.12 21.30
C ASN A 442 17.64 6.33 22.24
N PHE A 443 17.48 7.54 21.69
CA PHE A 443 17.10 8.72 22.47
C PHE A 443 16.32 9.73 21.63
N ILE A 444 15.11 10.06 22.08
CA ILE A 444 14.09 10.79 21.34
C ILE A 444 13.49 11.89 22.23
N TYR A 445 13.30 13.08 21.67
CA TYR A 445 12.53 14.16 22.27
C TYR A 445 11.11 14.18 21.70
N ALA A 446 10.15 14.68 22.47
CA ALA A 446 8.84 15.11 21.97
C ALA A 446 9.02 16.49 21.34
N THR A 447 8.75 16.63 20.04
CA THR A 447 9.06 17.87 19.32
C THR A 447 7.83 18.72 18.98
N ARG A 448 7.97 20.05 19.06
CA ARG A 448 7.06 21.00 18.41
C ARG A 448 7.86 21.94 17.53
N THR A 449 7.43 22.14 16.29
CA THR A 449 8.05 23.11 15.37
C THR A 449 7.02 24.14 14.95
N LEU A 450 7.32 25.42 15.22
CA LEU A 450 6.52 26.55 14.74
C LEU A 450 7.07 27.06 13.41
N PHE A 451 6.16 27.36 12.48
CA PHE A 451 6.46 27.92 11.17
C PHE A 451 5.65 29.20 10.92
N PHE A 452 6.21 30.08 10.08
CA PHE A 452 5.53 31.27 9.58
C PHE A 452 5.36 31.18 8.06
N LEU A 453 4.14 31.45 7.59
CA LEU A 453 3.83 31.65 6.19
C LEU A 453 4.20 33.09 5.79
N ARG A 454 5.24 33.21 4.98
CA ARG A 454 5.86 34.47 4.54
C ARG A 454 5.04 35.17 3.45
N GLY A 455 5.31 36.46 3.24
CA GLY A 455 4.64 37.27 2.21
C GLY A 455 4.92 36.80 0.78
N ASP A 456 5.96 35.99 0.57
CA ASP A 456 6.30 35.31 -0.69
C ASP A 456 5.66 33.91 -0.83
N GLY A 457 4.79 33.52 0.12
CA GLY A 457 4.08 32.24 0.13
C GLY A 457 4.89 31.03 0.61
N ARG A 458 6.15 31.20 1.02
CA ARG A 458 6.96 30.12 1.60
C ARG A 458 6.72 29.96 3.10
N LEU A 459 6.93 28.74 3.62
CA LEU A 459 7.10 28.56 5.06
C LEU A 459 8.57 28.82 5.46
N THR A 460 8.76 29.35 6.66
CA THR A 460 10.05 29.43 7.35
C THR A 460 9.89 28.89 8.77
N PRO A 461 10.90 28.22 9.37
CA PRO A 461 10.81 27.78 10.75
C PRO A 461 11.09 28.97 11.67
N LEU A 462 10.47 28.94 12.85
CA LEU A 462 10.57 30.00 13.86
C LEU A 462 11.29 29.51 15.12
N ALA A 463 10.87 28.33 15.60
CA ALA A 463 11.39 27.70 16.80
C ALA A 463 11.11 26.20 16.78
N ILE A 464 11.99 25.43 17.42
CA ILE A 464 11.81 24.01 17.75
C ILE A 464 11.86 23.89 19.27
N GLU A 465 10.80 23.38 19.88
CA GLU A 465 10.78 22.91 21.26
C GLU A 465 11.15 21.43 21.29
N LEU A 466 12.18 21.06 22.05
CA LEU A 466 12.54 19.68 22.36
C LEU A 466 12.16 19.38 23.81
N SER A 467 11.21 18.47 24.02
CA SER A 467 10.70 18.09 25.34
C SER A 467 11.14 16.68 25.72
N GLU A 468 11.75 16.55 26.91
CA GLU A 468 12.14 15.27 27.51
C GLU A 468 11.14 14.85 28.60
N PRO A 469 10.69 13.58 28.67
CA PRO A 469 9.83 13.11 29.74
C PRO A 469 10.57 13.04 31.08
N VAL A 470 9.94 13.52 32.16
CA VAL A 470 10.45 13.43 33.54
C VAL A 470 9.33 13.04 34.48
N ILE A 471 9.52 11.98 35.26
CA ILE A 471 8.55 11.58 36.29
C ILE A 471 8.67 12.55 37.49
N GLN A 472 7.63 13.32 37.76
CA GLN A 472 7.55 14.24 38.91
C GLN A 472 6.19 14.11 39.59
N GLY A 473 6.17 13.91 40.91
CA GLY A 473 4.92 13.78 41.69
C GLY A 473 4.03 12.57 41.30
N GLY A 474 4.55 11.62 40.52
CA GLY A 474 3.77 10.52 39.93
C GLY A 474 3.20 10.83 38.53
N LEU A 475 3.43 12.02 37.99
CA LEU A 475 3.04 12.45 36.64
C LEU A 475 4.22 12.35 35.67
N THR A 476 3.95 12.09 34.39
CA THR A 476 4.96 12.17 33.31
C THR A 476 5.01 13.58 32.74
N THR A 477 5.76 14.45 33.42
CA THR A 477 5.94 15.87 33.05
C THR A 477 6.96 16.06 31.91
N ALA A 478 7.03 17.26 31.32
CA ALA A 478 8.07 17.63 30.37
C ALA A 478 9.18 18.50 30.98
N LYS A 479 10.43 18.25 30.57
CA LYS A 479 11.53 19.22 30.60
C LYS A 479 11.80 19.69 29.17
N SER A 480 11.35 20.89 28.83
CA SER A 480 11.55 21.48 27.49
C SER A 480 12.80 22.36 27.40
N LYS A 481 13.38 22.45 26.21
CA LYS A 481 14.31 23.51 25.79
C LYS A 481 13.96 23.96 24.36
N VAL A 482 13.96 25.28 24.13
CA VAL A 482 13.61 25.87 22.84
C VAL A 482 14.86 26.31 22.08
N TYR A 483 14.88 26.04 20.79
CA TYR A 483 15.91 26.42 19.83
C TYR A 483 15.25 27.30 18.76
N THR A 484 15.98 28.29 18.22
CA THR A 484 15.51 29.14 17.12
C THR A 484 16.57 29.16 16.02
N PRO A 485 16.22 29.43 14.74
CA PRO A 485 17.18 29.47 13.64
C PRO A 485 18.45 30.28 13.94
N VAL A 486 19.59 29.67 13.61
CA VAL A 486 20.93 30.28 13.63
C VAL A 486 21.58 29.98 12.27
N PRO A 487 22.28 30.94 11.63
CA PRO A 487 23.00 30.68 10.39
C PRO A 487 24.02 29.54 10.50
N SER A 488 24.16 28.76 9.43
CA SER A 488 25.17 27.70 9.34
C SER A 488 26.59 28.25 9.42
N GLY A 489 27.51 27.47 10.01
CA GLY A 489 28.94 27.82 10.11
C GLY A 489 29.43 28.13 11.53
N SER A 490 28.54 28.13 12.53
CA SER A 490 28.92 28.12 13.96
C SER A 490 28.45 26.83 14.66
N VAL A 491 28.92 26.60 15.88
CA VAL A 491 28.50 25.48 16.74
C VAL A 491 26.99 25.55 17.02
N GLU A 492 26.47 26.75 17.27
CA GLU A 492 25.05 27.01 17.49
C GLU A 492 24.21 26.79 16.22
N GLY A 493 24.79 27.08 15.04
CA GLY A 493 24.21 26.72 13.73
C GLY A 493 24.07 25.20 13.57
N TRP A 494 25.02 24.42 14.07
CA TRP A 494 24.88 22.96 14.13
C TRP A 494 23.88 22.51 15.20
N VAL A 495 23.83 23.11 16.39
CA VAL A 495 22.80 22.84 17.42
C VAL A 495 21.38 23.03 16.85
N TRP A 496 21.18 24.00 15.97
CA TRP A 496 19.94 24.16 15.21
C TRP A 496 19.70 23.02 14.20
N GLU A 497 20.74 22.53 13.52
CA GLU A 497 20.67 21.34 12.65
C GLU A 497 20.28 20.07 13.43
N PHE A 498 20.83 19.85 14.64
CA PHE A 498 20.37 18.77 15.53
C PHE A 498 18.89 18.91 15.89
N ALA A 499 18.42 20.13 16.18
CA ALA A 499 17.02 20.37 16.50
C ALA A 499 16.10 19.97 15.34
N LYS A 500 16.44 20.33 14.09
CA LYS A 500 15.76 19.86 12.88
C LYS A 500 15.82 18.35 12.72
N ALA A 501 16.97 17.72 12.99
CA ALA A 501 17.13 16.27 12.92
C ALA A 501 16.22 15.53 13.91
N TYR A 502 16.08 15.99 15.17
CA TYR A 502 15.13 15.39 16.12
C TYR A 502 13.66 15.51 15.67
N VAL A 503 13.29 16.63 15.03
CA VAL A 503 11.97 16.78 14.39
C VAL A 503 11.82 15.79 13.23
N ALA A 504 12.84 15.62 12.39
CA ALA A 504 12.83 14.68 11.28
C ALA A 504 12.79 13.20 11.76
N VAL A 505 13.36 12.87 12.92
CA VAL A 505 13.19 11.55 13.58
C VAL A 505 11.74 11.35 14.02
N ASN A 506 11.18 12.30 14.77
CA ASN A 506 9.75 12.27 15.17
C ASN A 506 8.84 12.08 13.94
N ASP A 507 9.07 12.89 12.91
CA ASP A 507 8.26 12.91 11.71
C ASP A 507 8.42 11.65 10.85
N SER A 508 9.61 11.06 10.77
CA SER A 508 9.84 9.81 10.04
C SER A 508 9.24 8.60 10.78
N GLY A 509 9.29 8.59 12.11
CA GLY A 509 8.59 7.58 12.91
C GLY A 509 7.06 7.68 12.78
N TRP A 510 6.50 8.89 12.76
CA TRP A 510 5.06 9.10 12.55
C TRP A 510 4.62 8.85 11.10
N HIS A 511 5.44 9.24 10.13
CA HIS A 511 5.24 8.96 8.71
C HIS A 511 5.08 7.45 8.49
N GLN A 512 6.10 6.68 8.84
CA GLN A 512 6.15 5.23 8.60
C GLN A 512 5.05 4.48 9.35
N LEU A 513 4.82 4.82 10.63
CA LEU A 513 3.90 4.08 11.48
C LEU A 513 2.42 4.44 11.29
N VAL A 514 2.13 5.74 11.10
CA VAL A 514 0.76 6.27 11.16
C VAL A 514 0.31 6.78 9.80
N SER A 515 1.06 7.71 9.20
CA SER A 515 0.65 8.35 7.94
C SER A 515 0.64 7.38 6.78
N HIS A 516 1.59 6.45 6.80
CA HIS A 516 1.71 5.33 5.88
C HIS A 516 0.98 4.09 6.44
N TRP A 517 1.63 3.28 7.29
CA TRP A 517 1.10 1.96 7.68
C TRP A 517 -0.33 1.98 8.26
N LEU A 518 -0.64 2.82 9.25
CA LEU A 518 -1.99 2.83 9.83
C LEU A 518 -3.03 3.39 8.85
N ASN A 519 -2.81 4.61 8.34
CA ASN A 519 -3.82 5.37 7.61
C ASN A 519 -3.99 4.96 6.14
N THR A 520 -3.12 4.09 5.59
CA THR A 520 -3.36 3.42 4.31
C THR A 520 -3.51 1.91 4.51
N HIS A 521 -2.42 1.17 4.75
CA HIS A 521 -2.38 -0.29 4.72
C HIS A 521 -3.40 -0.94 5.66
N ALA A 522 -3.30 -0.65 6.96
CA ALA A 522 -4.08 -1.32 7.98
C ALA A 522 -5.57 -0.96 7.90
N VAL A 523 -5.93 0.30 7.63
CA VAL A 523 -7.33 0.72 7.48
C VAL A 523 -7.96 0.26 6.16
N MET A 524 -7.20 -0.06 5.11
CA MET A 524 -7.76 -0.50 3.84
C MET A 524 -8.13 -1.99 3.81
N GLU A 525 -7.32 -2.87 4.43
CA GLU A 525 -7.55 -4.34 4.43
C GLU A 525 -9.01 -4.74 4.82
N PRO A 526 -9.66 -4.10 5.83
CA PRO A 526 -11.08 -4.28 6.13
C PRO A 526 -12.06 -4.10 4.95
N PHE A 527 -11.83 -3.10 4.08
CA PHE A 527 -12.69 -2.80 2.95
C PHE A 527 -12.49 -3.80 1.81
N VAL A 528 -11.26 -4.27 1.58
CA VAL A 528 -10.97 -5.36 0.63
C VAL A 528 -11.73 -6.62 1.04
N ILE A 529 -11.58 -7.02 2.30
CA ILE A 529 -12.21 -8.20 2.87
C ILE A 529 -13.74 -8.10 2.79
N SER A 530 -14.35 -6.96 3.17
CA SER A 530 -15.82 -6.85 3.14
C SER A 530 -16.38 -6.81 1.73
N THR A 531 -15.70 -6.15 0.79
CA THR A 531 -16.19 -6.03 -0.60
C THR A 531 -16.28 -7.40 -1.26
N ASN A 532 -15.25 -8.24 -1.10
CA ASN A 532 -15.26 -9.62 -1.61
C ASN A 532 -16.25 -10.55 -0.87
N ARG A 533 -16.64 -10.26 0.38
CA ARG A 533 -17.58 -11.06 1.18
C ARG A 533 -19.05 -10.73 0.96
N GLN A 534 -19.37 -9.49 0.62
CA GLN A 534 -20.73 -8.94 0.68
C GLN A 534 -21.24 -8.38 -0.65
N LEU A 535 -20.36 -7.95 -1.56
CA LEU A 535 -20.75 -7.37 -2.85
C LEU A 535 -20.34 -8.30 -4.00
N SER A 536 -21.31 -8.72 -4.82
CA SER A 536 -21.04 -9.56 -6.00
C SER A 536 -20.08 -8.86 -6.98
N VAL A 537 -19.30 -9.62 -7.74
CA VAL A 537 -18.53 -9.13 -8.91
C VAL A 537 -19.40 -8.44 -9.99
N THR A 538 -20.73 -8.66 -9.94
CA THR A 538 -21.72 -7.95 -10.78
C THR A 538 -22.21 -6.63 -10.17
N HIS A 539 -21.97 -6.37 -8.89
CA HIS A 539 -22.47 -5.18 -8.17
C HIS A 539 -21.69 -3.92 -8.60
N PRO A 540 -22.36 -2.78 -8.88
CA PRO A 540 -21.70 -1.56 -9.35
C PRO A 540 -20.61 -1.05 -8.39
N VAL A 541 -20.82 -1.15 -7.07
CA VAL A 541 -19.82 -0.70 -6.07
C VAL A 541 -18.64 -1.67 -5.98
N HIS A 542 -18.84 -2.98 -6.24
CA HIS A 542 -17.70 -3.91 -6.38
C HIS A 542 -16.88 -3.55 -7.62
N LYS A 543 -17.53 -3.39 -8.78
CA LYS A 543 -16.87 -2.99 -10.03
C LYS A 543 -16.16 -1.63 -9.93
N LEU A 544 -16.67 -0.71 -9.10
CA LEU A 544 -16.02 0.58 -8.81
C LEU A 544 -14.79 0.42 -7.91
N LEU A 545 -14.88 -0.32 -6.81
CA LEU A 545 -13.84 -0.33 -5.78
C LEU A 545 -12.74 -1.39 -5.99
N SER A 546 -13.02 -2.52 -6.66
CA SER A 546 -12.04 -3.62 -6.75
C SER A 546 -10.68 -3.28 -7.38
N PRO A 547 -10.53 -2.36 -8.36
CA PRO A 547 -9.21 -1.92 -8.84
C PRO A 547 -8.35 -1.28 -7.75
N HIS A 548 -9.00 -0.68 -6.75
CA HIS A 548 -8.34 0.06 -5.66
C HIS A 548 -7.90 -0.83 -4.50
N TYR A 549 -8.07 -2.15 -4.64
CA TYR A 549 -7.66 -3.17 -3.67
C TYR A 549 -6.58 -4.13 -4.18
N ARG A 550 -6.24 -4.07 -5.48
CA ARG A 550 -5.21 -4.91 -6.11
C ARG A 550 -3.94 -4.94 -5.25
N ASP A 551 -3.39 -6.13 -5.04
CA ASP A 551 -2.14 -6.40 -4.28
C ASP A 551 -2.20 -6.09 -2.77
N THR A 552 -3.17 -5.32 -2.27
CA THR A 552 -3.22 -4.78 -0.89
C THR A 552 -3.20 -5.85 0.20
N MET A 553 -3.94 -6.97 0.04
CA MET A 553 -3.90 -8.05 1.04
C MET A 553 -2.54 -8.75 1.09
N THR A 554 -1.81 -8.82 -0.04
CA THR A 554 -0.52 -9.53 -0.11
C THR A 554 0.63 -8.68 0.41
N ILE A 555 0.69 -7.38 0.10
CA ILE A 555 1.69 -6.48 0.70
C ILE A 555 1.53 -6.43 2.22
N ASN A 556 0.29 -6.30 2.73
CA ASN A 556 0.03 -6.30 4.17
C ASN A 556 0.42 -7.63 4.84
N ALA A 557 0.14 -8.77 4.19
CA ALA A 557 0.50 -10.08 4.72
C ALA A 557 2.02 -10.28 4.76
N LEU A 558 2.74 -9.88 3.70
CA LEU A 558 4.21 -9.89 3.68
C LEU A 558 4.78 -8.96 4.77
N ALA A 559 4.20 -7.77 4.95
CA ALA A 559 4.61 -6.84 6.02
C ALA A 559 4.45 -7.46 7.43
N ARG A 560 3.34 -8.19 7.69
CA ARG A 560 3.16 -8.95 8.95
C ARG A 560 4.17 -10.10 9.13
N GLN A 561 4.74 -10.63 8.05
CA GLN A 561 5.73 -11.71 8.08
C GLN A 561 7.18 -11.21 8.25
N THR A 562 7.56 -10.06 7.68
CA THR A 562 8.97 -9.63 7.57
C THR A 562 9.29 -8.18 7.95
N LEU A 563 8.31 -7.28 8.01
CA LEU A 563 8.53 -5.85 8.25
C LEU A 563 8.15 -5.42 9.67
N ILE A 564 6.86 -5.54 10.02
CA ILE A 564 6.26 -5.04 11.27
C ILE A 564 6.15 -6.12 12.37
N ASN A 565 6.73 -7.29 12.14
CA ASN A 565 6.81 -8.36 13.13
C ASN A 565 7.81 -8.04 14.24
N ALA A 566 7.66 -8.68 15.39
CA ALA A 566 8.70 -8.73 16.42
C ALA A 566 10.04 -9.20 15.83
N GLY A 567 11.09 -8.37 15.93
CA GLY A 567 12.40 -8.57 15.33
C GLY A 567 12.47 -8.30 13.81
N GLY A 568 11.44 -7.72 13.22
CA GLY A 568 11.37 -7.34 11.80
C GLY A 568 12.10 -6.04 11.48
N ILE A 569 12.19 -5.70 10.19
CA ILE A 569 12.99 -4.56 9.72
C ILE A 569 12.53 -3.24 10.36
N PHE A 570 11.21 -3.04 10.55
CA PHE A 570 10.66 -1.81 11.12
C PHE A 570 11.22 -1.57 12.53
N GLU A 571 11.15 -2.59 13.39
CA GLU A 571 11.61 -2.48 14.78
C GLU A 571 13.13 -2.29 14.91
N MET A 572 13.89 -2.68 13.89
CA MET A 572 15.34 -2.53 13.85
C MET A 572 15.78 -1.16 13.32
N THR A 573 14.96 -0.50 12.50
CA THR A 573 15.34 0.68 11.72
C THR A 573 14.58 1.95 12.08
N VAL A 574 13.48 1.88 12.84
CA VAL A 574 12.66 3.05 13.23
C VAL A 574 12.53 3.13 14.76
N PHE A 575 12.70 4.32 15.32
CA PHE A 575 12.90 4.55 16.75
C PHE A 575 11.87 3.94 17.74
N PRO A 576 10.56 3.74 17.40
CA PRO A 576 9.62 3.13 18.33
C PRO A 576 9.95 1.67 18.64
N GLY A 577 10.75 1.00 17.80
CA GLY A 577 11.17 -0.39 17.99
C GLY A 577 9.99 -1.32 18.27
N LYS A 578 10.13 -2.14 19.32
CA LYS A 578 9.10 -3.08 19.79
C LYS A 578 7.76 -2.45 20.21
N PHE A 579 7.70 -1.13 20.41
CA PHE A 579 6.48 -0.43 20.83
C PHE A 579 5.65 0.09 19.65
N ALA A 580 6.22 0.14 18.44
CA ALA A 580 5.63 0.73 17.24
C ALA A 580 4.15 0.39 17.04
N LEU A 581 3.82 -0.89 16.89
CA LEU A 581 2.47 -1.28 16.50
C LEU A 581 1.47 -1.04 17.65
N GLY A 582 1.91 -1.18 18.91
CA GLY A 582 1.13 -0.78 20.08
C GLY A 582 0.80 0.71 20.12
N MET A 583 1.77 1.58 19.77
CA MET A 583 1.55 3.02 19.62
C MET A 583 0.52 3.33 18.53
N SER A 584 0.60 2.64 17.36
CA SER A 584 -0.40 2.83 16.30
C SER A 584 -1.83 2.43 16.73
N SER A 585 -1.96 1.47 17.64
CA SER A 585 -3.25 1.06 18.22
C SER A 585 -3.81 2.06 19.24
N VAL A 586 -2.94 2.83 19.91
CA VAL A 586 -3.39 4.00 20.69
C VAL A 586 -3.88 5.10 19.75
N VAL A 587 -3.12 5.44 18.70
CA VAL A 587 -3.49 6.47 17.71
C VAL A 587 -4.80 6.13 16.99
N TYR A 588 -5.05 4.85 16.72
CA TYR A 588 -6.29 4.38 16.08
C TYR A 588 -7.57 4.67 16.91
N LYS A 589 -7.47 4.93 18.21
CA LYS A 589 -8.62 5.31 19.06
C LYS A 589 -9.32 6.59 18.56
N ASP A 590 -8.54 7.51 18.02
CA ASP A 590 -8.99 8.81 17.51
C ASP A 590 -9.09 8.85 15.97
N TRP A 591 -8.89 7.72 15.29
CA TRP A 591 -9.09 7.61 13.85
C TRP A 591 -10.57 7.69 13.49
N LYS A 592 -10.88 8.43 12.43
CA LYS A 592 -12.24 8.71 11.98
C LYS A 592 -12.31 8.70 10.46
N PHE A 593 -13.08 7.77 9.89
CA PHE A 593 -13.25 7.61 8.44
C PHE A 593 -13.67 8.91 7.72
N THR A 594 -14.56 9.70 8.33
CA THR A 594 -15.08 10.95 7.76
C THR A 594 -14.04 12.07 7.65
N GLU A 595 -12.92 11.97 8.39
CA GLU A 595 -11.83 12.95 8.36
C GLU A 595 -10.66 12.50 7.45
N GLN A 596 -10.79 11.39 6.72
CA GLN A 596 -9.73 10.87 5.83
C GLN A 596 -9.86 11.37 4.38
N GLY A 597 -11.00 11.96 4.00
CA GLY A 597 -11.17 12.57 2.69
C GLY A 597 -10.43 13.91 2.64
N LEU A 598 -9.69 14.17 1.56
CA LEU A 598 -8.80 15.35 1.46
C LEU A 598 -9.45 16.70 1.87
N PRO A 599 -10.70 17.05 1.48
CA PRO A 599 -11.31 18.30 1.92
C PRO A 599 -11.54 18.34 3.44
N ASP A 600 -12.02 17.25 4.03
CA ASP A 600 -12.29 17.13 5.46
C ASP A 600 -10.99 17.22 6.30
N ASP A 601 -9.93 16.56 5.82
CA ASP A 601 -8.59 16.64 6.42
C ASP A 601 -8.01 18.07 6.35
N LEU A 602 -8.06 18.72 5.17
CA LEU A 602 -7.56 20.08 5.02
C LEU A 602 -8.33 21.07 5.91
N ILE A 603 -9.66 20.94 6.03
CA ILE A 603 -10.47 21.76 6.95
C ILE A 603 -10.09 21.49 8.40
N LYS A 604 -10.01 20.20 8.81
CA LYS A 604 -9.59 19.78 10.16
C LYS A 604 -8.23 20.36 10.57
N ARG A 605 -7.27 20.38 9.65
CA ARG A 605 -5.91 20.90 9.89
C ARG A 605 -5.81 22.44 9.76
N GLY A 606 -6.90 23.12 9.42
CA GLY A 606 -6.93 24.58 9.24
C GLY A 606 -6.26 25.06 7.94
N MET A 607 -6.13 24.17 6.95
CA MET A 607 -5.53 24.41 5.63
C MET A 607 -6.58 24.77 4.55
N ALA A 608 -7.88 24.63 4.85
CA ALA A 608 -9.01 24.96 3.97
C ALA A 608 -10.27 25.38 4.75
N VAL A 609 -11.35 25.73 4.03
CA VAL A 609 -12.68 26.10 4.55
C VAL A 609 -13.79 25.33 3.82
N GLU A 610 -15.00 25.27 4.39
CA GLU A 610 -16.11 24.38 3.98
C GLU A 610 -17.02 24.94 2.85
N ASP A 611 -17.60 24.05 2.03
CA ASP A 611 -18.64 24.32 1.01
C ASP A 611 -19.90 23.46 1.30
N PRO A 612 -21.09 24.06 1.53
CA PRO A 612 -22.24 23.39 2.16
C PRO A 612 -23.25 22.66 1.23
N SER A 613 -22.89 22.31 -0.02
CA SER A 613 -23.88 22.14 -1.11
C SER A 613 -24.34 20.71 -1.55
N SER A 614 -24.23 19.65 -0.72
CA SER A 614 -24.31 18.22 -1.18
C SER A 614 -25.54 17.36 -0.71
N PRO A 615 -26.38 16.75 -1.60
CA PRO A 615 -27.60 15.97 -1.24
C PRO A 615 -27.72 14.50 -1.80
N TYR A 616 -28.43 13.57 -1.11
CA TYR A 616 -28.27 12.10 -1.27
C TYR A 616 -29.51 11.15 -0.98
N LYS A 617 -29.67 9.95 -1.64
CA LYS A 617 -30.39 8.65 -1.26
C LYS A 617 -30.36 7.57 -2.39
N GLY A 618 -30.26 6.22 -2.26
CA GLY A 618 -29.92 5.20 -1.21
C GLY A 618 -30.12 3.72 -1.72
N ASP A 619 -29.50 2.65 -1.13
CA ASP A 619 -29.61 1.20 -1.58
C ASP A 619 -29.48 0.13 -0.42
N VAL A 620 -29.68 -1.19 -0.68
CA VAL A 620 -29.69 -2.32 0.29
C VAL A 620 -28.46 -3.26 0.35
N GLU A 621 -27.81 -3.69 -0.75
CA GLU A 621 -26.64 -4.61 -0.64
C GLU A 621 -25.48 -3.89 0.06
N LEU A 622 -25.41 -2.59 -0.24
CA LEU A 622 -24.60 -1.60 0.42
C LEU A 622 -24.70 -1.59 1.96
N GLN A 623 -25.87 -1.90 2.52
CA GLN A 623 -26.06 -1.92 3.97
C GLN A 623 -25.30 -3.09 4.60
N ALA A 624 -25.26 -4.27 3.95
CA ALA A 624 -24.57 -5.44 4.47
C ALA A 624 -23.05 -5.24 4.46
N TRP A 625 -22.52 -4.75 3.33
CA TRP A 625 -21.13 -4.33 3.17
C TRP A 625 -20.73 -3.28 4.22
N TRP A 626 -21.44 -2.16 4.29
CA TRP A 626 -21.09 -1.08 5.21
C TRP A 626 -21.22 -1.47 6.68
N LYS A 627 -22.21 -2.30 7.01
CA LYS A 627 -22.38 -2.86 8.34
C LYS A 627 -21.20 -3.75 8.72
N GLU A 628 -20.73 -4.62 7.85
CA GLU A 628 -19.60 -5.51 8.14
C GLU A 628 -18.28 -4.74 8.23
N VAL A 629 -18.03 -3.76 7.35
CA VAL A 629 -16.94 -2.80 7.46
C VAL A 629 -16.92 -2.14 8.84
N ARG A 630 -18.05 -1.59 9.29
CA ARG A 630 -18.15 -0.88 10.59
C ARG A 630 -18.07 -1.82 11.80
N GLU A 631 -18.85 -2.90 11.80
CA GLU A 631 -19.10 -3.71 13.00
C GLU A 631 -18.10 -4.86 13.18
N VAL A 632 -17.40 -5.27 12.11
CA VAL A 632 -16.38 -6.33 12.14
C VAL A 632 -15.02 -5.78 11.72
N GLY A 633 -14.90 -5.21 10.52
CA GLY A 633 -13.63 -4.76 9.93
C GLY A 633 -12.91 -3.67 10.75
N HIS A 634 -13.65 -2.63 11.13
CA HIS A 634 -13.27 -1.61 12.11
C HIS A 634 -14.01 -1.80 13.44
N GLY A 635 -14.32 -3.06 13.79
CA GLY A 635 -15.31 -3.45 14.80
C GLY A 635 -15.09 -2.90 16.22
N ASP A 636 -13.91 -2.37 16.53
CA ASP A 636 -13.62 -1.75 17.83
C ASP A 636 -14.13 -0.29 17.90
N LEU A 637 -14.23 0.40 16.76
CA LEU A 637 -14.77 1.77 16.63
C LEU A 637 -16.26 1.78 16.22
N LYS A 638 -16.92 0.61 16.19
CA LYS A 638 -18.27 0.43 15.62
C LYS A 638 -19.39 1.30 16.22
N VAL A 639 -19.21 1.74 17.46
CA VAL A 639 -20.18 2.57 18.21
C VAL A 639 -19.99 4.07 18.00
N ALA A 640 -18.93 4.48 17.30
CA ALA A 640 -18.60 5.90 17.18
C ALA A 640 -19.63 6.66 16.30
N PRO A 641 -20.07 7.87 16.71
CA PRO A 641 -21.22 8.54 16.09
C PRO A 641 -20.93 9.13 14.70
N TRP A 642 -19.66 9.21 14.30
CA TRP A 642 -19.23 9.77 13.01
C TRP A 642 -19.37 8.81 11.83
N TRP A 643 -19.66 7.52 12.04
CA TRP A 643 -19.86 6.58 10.92
C TRP A 643 -21.08 7.00 10.06
N PRO A 644 -20.91 7.23 8.74
CA PRO A 644 -22.02 7.38 7.79
C PRO A 644 -23.07 6.29 7.94
N ARG A 645 -24.35 6.61 7.70
CA ARG A 645 -25.46 5.66 7.89
C ARG A 645 -25.77 4.83 6.64
N MET A 646 -25.09 5.10 5.53
CA MET A 646 -25.36 4.61 4.17
C MET A 646 -26.81 4.72 3.71
N GLN A 647 -27.56 5.71 4.23
CA GLN A 647 -28.93 5.96 3.81
C GLN A 647 -29.01 6.84 2.56
N ALA A 648 -27.86 7.13 1.94
CA ALA A 648 -27.62 8.30 1.12
C ALA A 648 -26.67 7.96 -0.05
N VAL A 649 -27.09 8.21 -1.31
CA VAL A 649 -26.30 7.96 -2.54
C VAL A 649 -24.94 8.66 -2.57
N GLY A 650 -24.77 9.77 -1.84
CA GLY A 650 -23.47 10.42 -1.65
C GLY A 650 -22.93 10.41 -0.22
N GLU A 651 -23.60 9.80 0.77
CA GLU A 651 -22.85 9.15 1.85
C GLU A 651 -22.01 8.03 1.21
N LEU A 652 -22.63 7.26 0.30
CA LEU A 652 -21.95 6.29 -0.56
C LEU A 652 -20.88 6.95 -1.43
N ALA A 653 -21.22 7.92 -2.27
CA ALA A 653 -20.21 8.57 -3.13
C ALA A 653 -19.06 9.16 -2.32
N LYS A 654 -19.31 9.88 -1.20
CA LYS A 654 -18.24 10.38 -0.32
C LYS A 654 -17.39 9.24 0.24
N ALA A 655 -17.99 8.14 0.72
CA ALA A 655 -17.22 7.01 1.22
C ALA A 655 -16.43 6.28 0.12
N CYS A 656 -16.99 6.05 -1.06
CA CYS A 656 -16.26 5.51 -2.20
C CYS A 656 -15.11 6.44 -2.60
N THR A 657 -15.33 7.76 -2.66
CA THR A 657 -14.26 8.74 -2.91
C THR A 657 -13.18 8.71 -1.83
N THR A 658 -13.54 8.59 -0.54
CA THR A 658 -12.56 8.42 0.54
C THR A 658 -11.79 7.11 0.44
N ILE A 659 -12.45 5.99 0.13
CA ILE A 659 -11.78 4.67 -0.06
C ILE A 659 -10.82 4.73 -1.25
N ILE A 660 -11.26 5.27 -2.40
CA ILE A 660 -10.43 5.46 -3.59
C ILE A 660 -9.26 6.41 -3.28
N TRP A 661 -9.50 7.51 -2.56
CA TRP A 661 -8.47 8.47 -2.13
C TRP A 661 -7.40 7.82 -1.24
N ILE A 662 -7.80 7.08 -0.21
CA ILE A 662 -6.88 6.33 0.67
C ILE A 662 -6.09 5.30 -0.15
N GLY A 663 -6.79 4.54 -1.01
CA GLY A 663 -6.22 3.45 -1.80
C GLY A 663 -5.22 3.93 -2.87
N SER A 664 -5.41 5.12 -3.43
CA SER A 664 -4.61 5.64 -4.55
C SER A 664 -3.74 6.84 -4.15
N ALA A 665 -4.30 8.04 -4.18
CA ALA A 665 -3.56 9.29 -4.13
C ALA A 665 -2.97 9.63 -2.74
N LEU A 666 -3.66 9.29 -1.63
CA LEU A 666 -3.08 9.43 -0.29
C LEU A 666 -1.87 8.52 -0.13
N HIS A 667 -2.03 7.25 -0.49
CA HIS A 667 -0.97 6.27 -0.47
C HIS A 667 0.22 6.71 -1.34
N ALA A 668 -0.02 7.10 -2.58
CA ALA A 668 1.05 7.57 -3.47
C ALA A 668 1.81 8.78 -2.91
N ALA A 669 1.11 9.72 -2.27
CA ALA A 669 1.70 10.91 -1.66
C ALA A 669 2.59 10.63 -0.43
N VAL A 670 2.40 9.51 0.27
CA VAL A 670 3.24 9.12 1.43
C VAL A 670 4.21 7.97 1.12
N ASN A 671 3.98 7.17 0.09
CA ASN A 671 4.78 5.99 -0.24
C ASN A 671 5.93 6.30 -1.22
N PHE A 672 5.63 6.81 -2.42
CA PHE A 672 6.65 6.99 -3.47
C PHE A 672 7.62 8.16 -3.22
N GLY A 673 7.37 8.95 -2.16
CA GLY A 673 8.32 9.94 -1.64
C GLY A 673 9.41 9.36 -0.74
N GLN A 674 9.29 8.10 -0.30
CA GLN A 674 10.20 7.49 0.68
C GLN A 674 11.65 7.54 0.24
N TYR A 675 12.05 6.87 -0.84
CA TYR A 675 13.44 6.92 -1.28
C TYR A 675 13.84 8.29 -1.86
N PRO A 676 13.00 9.00 -2.64
CA PRO A 676 13.38 10.32 -3.17
C PRO A 676 13.75 11.36 -2.10
N TYR A 677 13.10 11.35 -0.93
CA TYR A 677 13.38 12.27 0.20
C TYR A 677 14.18 11.64 1.35
N ALA A 678 13.87 10.39 1.72
CA ALA A 678 14.49 9.66 2.83
C ALA A 678 15.51 8.58 2.41
N GLY A 679 15.85 8.49 1.12
CA GLY A 679 17.00 7.70 0.67
C GLY A 679 18.34 8.25 1.19
N PHE A 680 18.39 9.49 1.66
CA PHE A 680 19.54 10.11 2.34
C PHE A 680 19.20 10.38 3.81
N LEU A 681 19.57 9.47 4.73
CA LEU A 681 19.15 9.55 6.13
C LEU A 681 19.62 10.78 6.94
N PRO A 682 20.63 11.57 6.57
CA PRO A 682 20.86 12.86 7.23
C PRO A 682 19.68 13.85 7.08
N ASN A 683 18.93 13.78 5.99
CA ASN A 683 17.72 14.58 5.78
C ASN A 683 16.50 14.02 6.55
N ARG A 684 16.31 12.70 6.50
CA ARG A 684 15.16 12.01 7.11
C ARG A 684 15.61 10.85 8.00
N PRO A 685 16.30 11.13 9.12
CA PRO A 685 16.73 10.09 10.04
C PRO A 685 15.52 9.37 10.66
N THR A 686 15.62 8.07 10.88
CA THR A 686 14.54 7.23 11.43
C THR A 686 14.76 6.88 12.91
N VAL A 687 15.98 7.13 13.41
CA VAL A 687 16.44 6.94 14.79
C VAL A 687 17.38 8.09 15.15
N SER A 688 17.28 8.60 16.38
CA SER A 688 18.36 9.32 17.06
C SER A 688 18.77 8.56 18.32
N ARG A 689 20.06 8.66 18.67
CA ARG A 689 20.76 7.74 19.60
C ARG A 689 21.41 8.44 20.79
N ARG A 690 21.51 9.77 20.73
CA ARG A 690 22.14 10.63 21.74
C ARG A 690 21.22 11.81 22.09
N ARG A 691 21.46 12.40 23.26
CA ARG A 691 20.89 13.69 23.68
C ARG A 691 21.53 14.84 22.90
N MET A 692 20.88 16.01 22.89
CA MET A 692 21.50 17.24 22.38
C MET A 692 22.83 17.49 23.12
N PRO A 693 23.94 17.82 22.42
CA PRO A 693 25.16 18.28 23.06
C PRO A 693 24.93 19.55 23.89
N GLU A 694 25.48 19.61 25.10
CA GLU A 694 25.38 20.76 26.01
C GLU A 694 26.79 21.23 26.43
N PRO A 695 27.05 22.54 26.57
CA PRO A 695 28.39 23.05 26.89
C PRO A 695 29.03 22.37 28.10
N GLY A 696 30.26 21.89 27.93
CA GLY A 696 31.01 21.16 28.96
C GLY A 696 30.81 19.64 28.97
N THR A 697 29.99 19.06 28.08
CA THR A 697 29.97 17.60 27.88
C THR A 697 30.99 17.16 26.80
N GLU A 698 31.39 15.89 26.84
CA GLU A 698 32.25 15.28 25.82
C GLU A 698 31.62 15.35 24.42
N GLN A 699 30.29 15.24 24.31
CA GLN A 699 29.57 15.35 23.05
C GLN A 699 29.60 16.78 22.49
N TYR A 700 29.71 17.81 23.35
CA TYR A 700 29.88 19.19 22.91
C TYR A 700 31.34 19.46 22.49
N ALA A 701 32.32 18.87 23.18
CA ALA A 701 33.72 18.91 22.73
C ALA A 701 33.95 18.12 21.42
N GLU A 702 33.18 17.06 21.16
CA GLU A 702 33.11 16.41 19.85
C GLU A 702 32.50 17.34 18.80
N LEU A 703 31.38 18.00 19.12
CA LEU A 703 30.71 18.98 18.26
C LEU A 703 31.59 20.19 17.87
N GLU A 704 32.35 20.74 18.83
CA GLU A 704 33.27 21.87 18.59
C GLU A 704 34.45 21.48 17.68
N ARG A 705 34.87 20.21 17.71
CA ARG A 705 36.01 19.67 16.95
C ARG A 705 35.60 19.16 15.56
N ASP A 706 34.47 18.46 15.50
CA ASP A 706 34.03 17.65 14.38
C ASP A 706 32.48 17.55 14.38
N PRO A 707 31.79 18.61 13.93
CA PRO A 707 30.35 18.73 14.08
C PRO A 707 29.57 17.77 13.17
N GLU A 708 30.15 17.40 12.03
CA GLU A 708 29.58 16.46 11.08
C GLU A 708 29.53 15.05 11.68
N ARG A 709 30.65 14.60 12.27
CA ARG A 709 30.70 13.32 12.98
C ARG A 709 29.81 13.31 14.22
N ALA A 710 29.79 14.40 15.00
CA ALA A 710 28.88 14.53 16.15
C ALA A 710 27.40 14.36 15.75
N PHE A 711 27.02 14.88 14.57
CA PHE A 711 25.68 14.75 14.00
C PHE A 711 25.40 13.31 13.58
N ILE A 712 26.28 12.69 12.80
CA ILE A 712 26.16 11.30 12.33
C ILE A 712 26.06 10.31 13.50
N HIS A 713 26.94 10.45 14.50
CA HIS A 713 26.92 9.68 15.75
C HIS A 713 25.62 9.85 16.56
N THR A 714 24.80 10.87 16.27
CA THR A 714 23.55 11.17 16.97
C THR A 714 22.32 10.73 16.18
N ILE A 715 22.33 10.80 14.85
CA ILE A 715 21.26 10.27 13.97
C ILE A 715 21.40 8.75 13.78
N THR A 716 20.80 8.18 12.73
CA THR A 716 20.67 6.73 12.51
C THR A 716 22.03 6.06 12.21
N SER A 717 22.30 4.86 12.77
CA SER A 717 23.62 4.21 12.64
C SER A 717 23.88 3.63 11.25
N GLN A 718 25.14 3.24 10.95
CA GLN A 718 25.50 2.67 9.64
C GLN A 718 24.68 1.42 9.30
N ILE A 719 24.57 0.47 10.23
CA ILE A 719 23.80 -0.78 10.03
C ILE A 719 22.33 -0.46 9.74
N GLN A 720 21.73 0.42 10.53
CA GLN A 720 20.33 0.83 10.36
C GLN A 720 20.11 1.57 9.04
N THR A 721 21.07 2.40 8.64
CA THR A 721 21.06 3.16 7.38
C THR A 721 21.08 2.24 6.17
N ILE A 722 21.98 1.25 6.13
CA ILE A 722 22.10 0.30 5.02
C ILE A 722 20.81 -0.52 4.86
N ILE A 723 20.25 -1.04 5.96
CA ILE A 723 19.01 -1.83 5.95
C ILE A 723 17.81 -0.95 5.55
N GLY A 724 17.70 0.23 6.16
CA GLY A 724 16.59 1.16 5.96
C GLY A 724 16.52 1.65 4.52
N ILE A 725 17.61 2.22 3.99
CA ILE A 725 17.66 2.74 2.62
C ILE A 725 17.38 1.62 1.59
N SER A 726 17.92 0.41 1.81
CA SER A 726 17.63 -0.75 0.94
C SER A 726 16.13 -1.12 0.93
N LEU A 727 15.45 -1.02 2.07
CA LEU A 727 14.00 -1.22 2.14
C LEU A 727 13.24 -0.10 1.41
N LEU A 728 13.57 1.17 1.70
CA LEU A 728 12.89 2.31 1.06
C LEU A 728 13.04 2.28 -0.47
N GLU A 729 14.17 1.80 -0.99
CA GLU A 729 14.42 1.68 -2.43
C GLU A 729 13.45 0.70 -3.08
N VAL A 730 13.15 -0.40 -2.40
CA VAL A 730 12.19 -1.41 -2.85
C VAL A 730 10.76 -0.88 -2.74
N LEU A 731 10.40 -0.23 -1.62
CA LEU A 731 9.07 0.34 -1.41
C LEU A 731 8.75 1.56 -2.30
N SER A 732 9.75 2.17 -2.93
CA SER A 732 9.57 3.35 -3.81
C SER A 732 9.57 3.01 -5.31
N LYS A 733 9.50 1.73 -5.69
CA LYS A 733 9.50 1.27 -7.09
C LYS A 733 8.10 0.89 -7.55
N HIS A 734 7.68 1.41 -8.71
CA HIS A 734 6.54 0.88 -9.44
C HIS A 734 6.94 -0.41 -10.18
N SER A 735 6.10 -1.45 -10.15
CA SER A 735 6.31 -2.66 -10.95
C SER A 735 6.05 -2.39 -12.44
N SER A 736 6.62 -3.24 -13.31
CA SER A 736 6.41 -3.15 -14.76
C SER A 736 4.96 -3.39 -15.19
N ASP A 737 4.17 -4.05 -14.35
CA ASP A 737 2.76 -4.41 -14.53
C ASP A 737 1.79 -3.52 -13.73
N GLU A 738 2.20 -2.33 -13.28
CA GLU A 738 1.35 -1.46 -12.46
C GLU A 738 0.19 -0.81 -13.25
N LEU A 739 -0.95 -0.60 -12.58
CA LEU A 739 -2.16 0.00 -13.11
C LEU A 739 -2.44 1.32 -12.40
N TYR A 740 -2.19 2.43 -13.10
CA TYR A 740 -2.34 3.79 -12.57
C TYR A 740 -3.81 4.23 -12.49
N LEU A 741 -4.08 5.24 -11.68
CA LEU A 741 -5.41 5.82 -11.47
C LEU A 741 -5.99 6.25 -12.83
N GLY A 742 -7.22 5.81 -13.12
CA GLY A 742 -7.84 6.02 -14.43
C GLY A 742 -7.49 4.95 -15.49
N GLN A 743 -6.78 3.88 -15.12
CA GLN A 743 -6.56 2.68 -15.93
C GLN A 743 -7.29 1.46 -15.34
N ARG A 744 -7.51 0.41 -16.15
CA ARG A 744 -8.00 -0.90 -15.70
C ARG A 744 -7.29 -2.03 -16.47
N ASP A 745 -7.31 -3.21 -15.86
CA ASP A 745 -6.75 -4.48 -16.33
C ASP A 745 -7.48 -5.11 -17.52
N THR A 746 -8.75 -4.75 -17.75
CA THR A 746 -9.61 -5.36 -18.78
C THR A 746 -10.64 -4.32 -19.29
N PRO A 747 -10.64 -3.96 -20.59
CA PRO A 747 -11.59 -3.00 -21.16
C PRO A 747 -13.06 -3.40 -20.96
N GLU A 748 -13.35 -4.71 -21.00
CA GLU A 748 -14.69 -5.29 -20.95
C GLU A 748 -15.23 -5.44 -19.51
N TRP A 749 -14.67 -4.75 -18.51
CA TRP A 749 -15.05 -4.84 -17.09
C TRP A 749 -16.56 -4.59 -16.80
N THR A 750 -17.24 -3.88 -17.70
CA THR A 750 -18.70 -3.75 -17.72
C THR A 750 -19.27 -3.69 -19.13
N SER A 751 -20.51 -4.15 -19.31
CA SER A 751 -21.30 -3.94 -20.54
C SER A 751 -22.04 -2.59 -20.58
N ASP A 752 -22.09 -1.81 -19.49
CA ASP A 752 -22.81 -0.52 -19.46
C ASP A 752 -22.01 0.58 -20.18
N PRO A 753 -22.48 1.09 -21.34
CA PRO A 753 -21.78 2.13 -22.09
C PRO A 753 -21.67 3.45 -21.33
N LYS A 754 -22.59 3.74 -20.39
CA LYS A 754 -22.53 4.98 -19.58
C LYS A 754 -21.41 4.90 -18.55
N ALA A 755 -21.23 3.73 -17.93
CA ALA A 755 -20.13 3.49 -17.01
C ALA A 755 -18.76 3.57 -17.72
N LEU A 756 -18.68 3.02 -18.94
CA LEU A 756 -17.50 3.15 -19.80
C LEU A 756 -17.22 4.61 -20.22
N GLU A 757 -18.25 5.37 -20.62
CA GLU A 757 -18.12 6.79 -20.95
C GLU A 757 -17.66 7.62 -19.74
N VAL A 758 -18.29 7.44 -18.57
CA VAL A 758 -17.92 8.15 -17.34
C VAL A 758 -16.48 7.83 -16.94
N PHE A 759 -16.05 6.57 -17.06
CA PHE A 759 -14.67 6.16 -16.80
C PHE A 759 -13.69 6.82 -17.79
N LYS A 760 -14.00 6.82 -19.10
CA LYS A 760 -13.17 7.50 -20.12
C LYS A 760 -12.96 8.98 -19.79
N ARG A 761 -14.02 9.70 -19.42
CA ARG A 761 -13.92 11.12 -19.01
C ARG A 761 -13.09 11.32 -17.75
N PHE A 762 -13.09 10.35 -16.82
CA PHE A 762 -12.24 10.38 -15.63
C PHE A 762 -10.76 10.22 -16.01
N SER A 763 -10.43 9.25 -16.87
CA SER A 763 -9.07 9.08 -17.41
C SER A 763 -8.58 10.32 -18.18
N GLU A 764 -9.42 10.89 -19.05
CA GLU A 764 -9.13 12.11 -19.80
C GLU A 764 -8.88 13.31 -18.85
N ARG A 765 -9.70 13.46 -17.81
CA ARG A 765 -9.53 14.52 -16.81
C ARG A 765 -8.25 14.34 -15.97
N LEU A 766 -7.80 13.10 -15.72
CA LEU A 766 -6.52 12.87 -15.05
C LEU A 766 -5.34 13.30 -15.93
N VAL A 767 -5.38 13.07 -17.25
CA VAL A 767 -4.36 13.58 -18.19
C VAL A 767 -4.38 15.11 -18.29
N GLU A 768 -5.54 15.77 -18.16
CA GLU A 768 -5.58 17.23 -17.99
C GLU A 768 -4.95 17.71 -16.67
N ILE A 769 -5.16 16.96 -15.57
CA ILE A 769 -4.60 17.29 -14.25
C ILE A 769 -3.08 17.09 -14.26
N GLU A 770 -2.61 16.01 -14.87
CA GLU A 770 -1.20 15.72 -15.12
C GLU A 770 -0.53 16.88 -15.87
N SER A 771 -1.14 17.34 -16.96
CA SER A 771 -0.68 18.51 -17.74
C SER A 771 -0.61 19.80 -16.90
N LYS A 772 -1.55 19.99 -15.96
CA LYS A 772 -1.56 21.14 -15.03
C LYS A 772 -0.47 21.01 -13.97
N VAL A 773 -0.22 19.82 -13.41
CA VAL A 773 0.88 19.55 -12.46
C VAL A 773 2.24 19.80 -13.12
N VAL A 774 2.41 19.41 -14.39
CA VAL A 774 3.60 19.75 -15.20
C VAL A 774 3.75 21.27 -15.32
N GLY A 775 2.69 21.98 -15.73
CA GLY A 775 2.70 23.44 -15.84
C GLY A 775 3.07 24.13 -14.52
N MET A 776 2.47 23.69 -13.41
CA MET A 776 2.77 24.21 -12.07
C MET A 776 4.22 23.95 -11.63
N ASN A 777 4.81 22.81 -11.99
CA ASN A 777 6.21 22.51 -11.67
C ASN A 777 7.21 23.40 -12.45
N HIS A 778 6.80 23.96 -13.59
CA HIS A 778 7.59 24.91 -14.39
C HIS A 778 7.29 26.38 -14.08
N ASP A 779 6.30 26.69 -13.24
CA ASP A 779 5.95 28.07 -12.89
C ASP A 779 6.90 28.62 -11.81
N PRO A 780 7.74 29.63 -12.11
CA PRO A 780 8.69 30.20 -11.15
C PRO A 780 8.00 30.97 -10.02
N GLN A 781 6.69 31.25 -10.09
CA GLN A 781 5.93 31.87 -8.99
C GLN A 781 5.57 30.84 -7.90
N LEU A 782 5.55 29.54 -8.22
CA LEU A 782 5.13 28.48 -7.30
C LEU A 782 6.32 27.90 -6.50
N LEU A 783 7.03 28.77 -5.78
CA LEU A 783 8.32 28.51 -5.11
C LEU A 783 8.39 27.17 -4.34
N ASN A 784 7.35 26.84 -3.57
CA ASN A 784 7.28 25.62 -2.75
C ASN A 784 7.29 24.29 -3.55
N ARG A 785 7.16 24.34 -4.89
CA ARG A 785 7.06 23.13 -5.72
C ARG A 785 8.39 22.50 -6.11
N ASN A 786 9.50 23.25 -6.05
CA ASN A 786 10.83 22.76 -6.42
C ASN A 786 11.86 22.86 -5.27
N GLY A 787 11.78 23.92 -4.47
CA GLY A 787 12.70 24.17 -3.35
C GLY A 787 14.17 24.40 -3.74
N PRO A 788 15.04 24.69 -2.76
CA PRO A 788 16.50 24.69 -2.91
C PRO A 788 17.05 23.39 -3.52
N ALA A 789 16.43 22.24 -3.24
CA ALA A 789 16.83 20.95 -3.81
C ALA A 789 16.54 20.80 -5.31
N LYS A 790 15.77 21.71 -5.92
CA LYS A 790 15.34 21.67 -7.33
C LYS A 790 14.58 20.39 -7.69
N PHE A 791 13.88 19.80 -6.72
CA PHE A 791 13.14 18.55 -6.86
C PHE A 791 11.64 18.86 -7.04
N PRO A 792 11.10 18.81 -8.29
CA PRO A 792 9.70 19.11 -8.55
C PRO A 792 8.75 18.13 -7.84
N TYR A 793 7.73 18.65 -7.15
CA TYR A 793 6.72 17.82 -6.52
C TYR A 793 5.87 17.07 -7.57
N MET A 794 6.11 15.76 -7.68
CA MET A 794 5.47 14.86 -8.65
C MET A 794 4.73 13.68 -8.00
N LEU A 795 4.70 13.55 -6.66
CA LEU A 795 4.04 12.41 -5.99
C LEU A 795 2.52 12.33 -6.25
N LEU A 796 1.89 13.43 -6.65
CA LEU A 796 0.48 13.49 -7.09
C LEU A 796 0.31 13.71 -8.61
N TYR A 797 1.31 13.31 -9.39
CA TYR A 797 1.25 13.19 -10.85
C TYR A 797 0.54 11.87 -11.21
N PRO A 798 -0.63 11.87 -11.88
CA PRO A 798 -1.41 10.63 -12.08
C PRO A 798 -0.68 9.54 -12.88
N ASN A 799 0.04 9.90 -13.94
CA ASN A 799 0.70 9.01 -14.90
C ASN A 799 -0.29 8.13 -15.69
N THR A 800 -1.53 8.62 -15.86
CA THR A 800 -2.66 7.86 -16.41
C THR A 800 -2.46 7.44 -17.87
N SER A 801 -1.67 8.19 -18.65
CA SER A 801 -1.37 7.88 -20.05
C SER A 801 -0.24 6.85 -20.27
N ASP A 802 0.43 6.37 -19.22
CA ASP A 802 1.45 5.33 -19.37
C ASP A 802 0.83 3.94 -19.49
N HIS A 803 0.67 3.48 -20.72
CA HIS A 803 0.22 2.13 -21.05
C HIS A 803 1.37 1.22 -21.52
N LYS A 804 2.63 1.55 -21.16
CA LYS A 804 3.84 0.83 -21.62
C LYS A 804 4.85 0.51 -20.52
N GLY A 805 4.54 0.82 -19.26
CA GLY A 805 5.46 0.64 -18.13
C GLY A 805 6.64 1.62 -18.17
N ALA A 806 6.50 2.76 -18.84
CA ALA A 806 7.56 3.76 -19.01
C ALA A 806 7.94 4.48 -17.69
N ALA A 807 7.09 4.39 -16.66
CA ALA A 807 7.34 4.89 -15.31
C ALA A 807 7.67 3.78 -14.28
N ALA A 808 7.98 2.55 -14.73
CA ALA A 808 8.44 1.48 -13.85
C ALA A 808 9.75 1.84 -13.13
N GLY A 809 9.95 1.26 -11.94
CA GLY A 809 11.09 1.57 -11.07
C GLY A 809 10.90 2.83 -10.22
N LEU A 810 12.02 3.43 -9.82
CA LEU A 810 12.09 4.56 -8.88
C LEU A 810 11.95 5.89 -9.64
N THR A 811 10.74 6.46 -9.66
CA THR A 811 10.42 7.62 -10.54
C THR A 811 9.82 8.83 -9.83
N ALA A 812 9.53 8.74 -8.52
CA ALA A 812 8.93 9.80 -7.70
C ALA A 812 7.62 10.40 -8.27
N LYS A 813 6.87 9.63 -9.09
CA LYS A 813 5.65 10.06 -9.77
C LYS A 813 4.75 8.86 -10.09
N GLY A 814 3.46 9.13 -10.29
CA GLY A 814 2.49 8.09 -10.63
C GLY A 814 1.63 7.72 -9.43
N ILE A 815 0.33 7.66 -9.64
CA ILE A 815 -0.65 7.26 -8.63
C ILE A 815 -1.20 5.89 -9.05
N PRO A 816 -0.81 4.76 -8.41
CA PRO A 816 -1.47 3.47 -8.61
C PRO A 816 -2.95 3.53 -8.26
N ASN A 817 -3.76 2.59 -8.76
CA ASN A 817 -5.14 2.47 -8.29
C ASN A 817 -5.23 2.09 -6.79
N SER A 818 -4.28 1.29 -6.28
CA SER A 818 -4.37 0.63 -4.98
C SER A 818 -3.10 0.76 -4.12
N ILE A 819 -3.19 0.28 -2.88
CA ILE A 819 -2.03 0.11 -1.99
C ILE A 819 -1.30 -1.14 -2.48
N SER A 820 -0.35 -0.91 -3.39
CA SER A 820 0.16 -1.94 -4.29
C SER A 820 1.65 -2.26 -4.10
N ILE A 821 2.36 -1.46 -3.32
CA ILE A 821 3.74 -1.61 -2.87
C ILE A 821 3.91 -0.78 -1.59
#